data_AF-A0A6A7VIT1-F1
#
_entry.id   AF-A0A6A7VIT1-F1
#
_cell.length_a   1.000
_cell.length_b   1.000
_cell.length_c   1.000
_cell.angle_alpha   90.00
_cell.angle_beta   90.00
_cell.angle_gamma   90.00
#
_symmetry.space_group_name_H-M   'P 1'
#
loop_
_entity.id
_entity.type
_entity.pdbx_description
1 polymer ?
#
loop_
_entity_poly.entity_id
_entity_poly.type
_entity_poly.pdbx_seq_one_letter_code
_entity_poly.pdbx_strand_id
1 'polypeptide(L)'
;MLLAAGASLQANGKSFFPIYDEANSGAWQGIDYDGDPWVFNVSRPYFVTAGLQNRHLSLWASHGRYYYADRDVWKWQRPNLFCTNEDLFTQTIVVPYLIPMLQNAGAIVFTPRERDWQRNEIVIDNDDAVKSVYYFEKEASKRWKKCDSLGFANRYRLKDGENPFRMGTVRQAKATKRKKTSQVSYQPRFKEAGKYAVYVSYQSLPKSVSDAKYIVYHKGEATEFSVNQRMGGGTWVYLGTFDFDKGCNEFNRVVCTNKASRRGVVTTDAVRFGGGMGNIERGGYTSGLPRCLEGARYYAQWAGAPYKVYGGRKGENDYADDINTRSLMTNWLGGGSVYMPAKNGKHVPIELSLALHSDAGYNKDGKSTVGALAICTTDYNDGILNSGISRFTSKDFARALRDNLVTDLTAQFGEFGKRYLWDRNYSETRLPEVPSAILEMLSHQNFPDMRIAQDPLGKFYIARSIYKTILRFVNSNHGTRYVVQPLAPQNFSVTQNQGVALLSWTAQLDKTEPSARPTSYIIYKAEGQGGFDNGTIVNTTRCQMQLEPGKLYHFKVAAVNAGGESFTTETLSVLYNPAASKSVLIVNNFHRLASPQVVDDEEKQGFDLNQDPGVSYGLTAGWSGKQQVFDRSRMGNETSFGLGFSGNEMIGKFVAGNDFNYVQAHATSIAASGKYNISSCSSEVITSGRVQMKNYQAVDLINGLERHDGYTHAYFKSFTPALQNSIRQYASQGGRILISGSYTGSDMQTEEEQAFLSDILKLSYEPTGSTAITREINPEDSTVTERDSIVYTSPNVKGLGLQFSYYNELNAQHYAATHPEILKPVGNYAFTAMQYDTGTSAAVAYKSSTYRSFVMGFPLECIIDERTRTSVLLGILKFLTD
;
A
#
# COMPACT_ATOMS: atom_id res chain seq x y z
N MET A 1 -43.19 -0.91 15.05
CA MET A 1 -44.14 -1.76 14.29
C MET A 1 -44.69 -0.95 13.13
N LEU A 2 -44.14 -1.13 11.94
CA LEU A 2 -44.85 -1.04 10.66
C LEU A 2 -43.91 -1.68 9.64
N LEU A 3 -44.36 -2.84 9.18
CA LEU A 3 -43.69 -3.85 8.38
C LEU A 3 -44.05 -3.64 6.90
N ALA A 4 -43.10 -4.06 6.06
CA ALA A 4 -43.31 -4.75 4.79
C ALA A 4 -44.14 -4.07 3.67
N ALA A 5 -43.45 -3.69 2.60
CA ALA A 5 -43.87 -3.98 1.23
C ALA A 5 -42.66 -3.86 0.30
N GLY A 6 -42.38 -4.93 -0.47
CA GLY A 6 -41.33 -4.93 -1.49
C GLY A 6 -40.47 -6.18 -1.58
N ALA A 7 -41.00 -7.36 -1.28
CA ALA A 7 -40.35 -8.62 -1.61
C ALA A 7 -41.40 -9.62 -2.11
N SER A 8 -41.49 -9.78 -3.44
CA SER A 8 -42.01 -11.00 -4.06
C SER A 8 -41.62 -11.05 -5.54
N LEU A 9 -40.54 -11.75 -5.84
CA LEU A 9 -40.45 -12.59 -7.03
C LEU A 9 -39.92 -13.95 -6.55
N GLN A 10 -40.75 -14.96 -6.78
CA GLN A 10 -40.68 -16.29 -6.20
C GLN A 10 -39.62 -17.19 -6.85
N ALA A 11 -39.01 -18.01 -5.99
CA ALA A 11 -38.78 -19.44 -6.14
C ALA A 11 -38.25 -19.96 -7.49
N ASN A 12 -36.92 -20.07 -7.55
CA ASN A 12 -36.29 -21.38 -7.77
C ASN A 12 -35.25 -21.57 -6.66
N GLY A 13 -35.49 -22.51 -5.75
CA GLY A 13 -34.65 -22.77 -4.60
C GLY A 13 -33.27 -23.30 -4.99
N LYS A 14 -32.30 -22.39 -5.14
CA LYS A 14 -30.88 -22.59 -4.85
C LYS A 14 -30.34 -21.25 -4.34
N SER A 15 -29.83 -21.22 -3.12
CA SER A 15 -29.02 -20.08 -2.68
C SER A 15 -27.75 -20.08 -3.56
N PHE A 16 -27.60 -19.10 -4.43
CA PHE A 16 -26.53 -19.02 -5.44
C PHE A 16 -25.21 -18.45 -4.86
N PHE A 17 -24.84 -18.83 -3.63
CA PHE A 17 -23.49 -18.53 -3.14
C PHE A 17 -22.54 -19.62 -3.63
N PRO A 18 -21.39 -19.27 -4.25
CA PRO A 18 -20.40 -20.26 -4.64
C PRO A 18 -19.93 -21.03 -3.41
N ILE A 19 -19.92 -22.36 -3.53
CA ILE A 19 -19.34 -23.25 -2.51
C ILE A 19 -17.83 -23.24 -2.73
N TYR A 20 -17.08 -22.73 -1.75
CA TYR A 20 -15.63 -22.68 -1.80
C TYR A 20 -15.01 -23.94 -1.18
N ASP A 21 -13.90 -24.41 -1.74
CA ASP A 21 -13.12 -25.50 -1.16
C ASP A 21 -12.35 -24.98 0.06
N GLU A 22 -12.61 -25.58 1.23
CA GLU A 22 -11.92 -25.27 2.48
C GLU A 22 -10.60 -26.03 2.63
N ALA A 23 -10.34 -27.05 1.80
CA ALA A 23 -9.19 -27.95 1.91
C ALA A 23 -9.02 -28.53 3.33
N ASN A 24 -10.15 -28.82 4.00
CA ASN A 24 -10.14 -29.45 5.31
C ASN A 24 -9.85 -30.96 5.18
N SER A 25 -8.72 -31.39 5.71
CA SER A 25 -8.35 -32.82 5.78
C SER A 25 -8.28 -33.32 7.23
N GLY A 26 -8.67 -32.50 8.21
CA GLY A 26 -8.45 -32.77 9.63
C GLY A 26 -6.96 -32.92 9.96
N ALA A 27 -6.08 -32.24 9.21
CA ALA A 27 -4.66 -32.57 9.10
C ALA A 27 -3.94 -32.60 10.45
N TRP A 28 -4.23 -31.63 11.31
CA TRP A 28 -3.43 -31.41 12.51
C TRP A 28 -3.69 -32.41 13.63
N GLN A 29 -4.82 -33.14 13.63
CA GLN A 29 -5.12 -34.22 14.58
C GLN A 29 -4.80 -33.87 16.06
N GLY A 30 -5.03 -32.61 16.47
CA GLY A 30 -4.76 -32.12 17.83
C GLY A 30 -3.42 -31.38 18.03
N ILE A 31 -2.59 -31.26 16.99
CA ILE A 31 -1.40 -30.40 16.99
C ILE A 31 -1.84 -28.94 16.84
N ASP A 32 -1.73 -28.15 17.90
CA ASP A 32 -2.04 -26.72 17.87
C ASP A 32 -1.03 -25.94 18.72
N TYR A 33 -0.79 -24.68 18.35
CA TYR A 33 0.01 -23.75 19.13
C TYR A 33 -0.89 -22.86 20.00
N ASP A 34 -0.83 -23.06 21.31
CA ASP A 34 -1.65 -22.36 22.32
C ASP A 34 -0.86 -21.33 23.16
N GLY A 35 0.41 -21.09 22.81
CA GLY A 35 1.29 -20.15 23.52
C GLY A 35 1.14 -18.69 23.07
N ASP A 36 1.93 -17.80 23.68
CA ASP A 36 1.94 -16.37 23.32
C ASP A 36 2.47 -16.15 21.88
N PRO A 37 1.85 -15.28 21.07
CA PRO A 37 2.31 -14.95 19.71
C PRO A 37 3.76 -14.45 19.67
N TRP A 38 4.43 -14.61 18.52
CA TRP A 38 5.80 -14.11 18.35
C TRP A 38 5.87 -12.59 18.52
N VAL A 39 4.90 -11.88 17.93
CA VAL A 39 4.69 -10.45 18.07
C VAL A 39 3.19 -10.18 18.21
N PHE A 40 2.81 -9.32 19.16
CA PHE A 40 1.43 -8.90 19.36
C PHE A 40 1.35 -7.40 19.60
N ASN A 41 0.53 -6.70 18.80
CA ASN A 41 0.24 -5.29 19.01
C ASN A 41 -0.78 -5.15 20.16
N VAL A 42 -0.29 -4.67 21.30
CA VAL A 42 -1.06 -4.52 22.54
C VAL A 42 -1.96 -3.29 22.48
N SER A 43 -1.58 -2.29 21.69
CA SER A 43 -2.35 -1.06 21.52
C SER A 43 -3.56 -1.20 20.60
N ARG A 44 -3.70 -2.32 19.89
CA ARG A 44 -4.86 -2.60 19.03
C ARG A 44 -6.14 -2.62 19.90
N PRO A 45 -7.21 -1.90 19.51
CA PRO A 45 -8.39 -1.74 20.37
C PRO A 45 -9.37 -2.92 20.31
N TYR A 46 -9.13 -3.88 19.42
CA TYR A 46 -9.97 -5.07 19.20
C TYR A 46 -9.15 -6.37 19.28
N PHE A 47 -9.85 -7.48 19.49
CA PHE A 47 -9.27 -8.83 19.44
C PHE A 47 -9.96 -9.67 18.37
N VAL A 48 -9.18 -10.41 17.59
CA VAL A 48 -9.70 -11.27 16.52
C VAL A 48 -10.07 -12.63 17.10
N THR A 49 -11.29 -13.12 16.85
CA THR A 49 -11.85 -14.32 17.52
C THR A 49 -12.24 -15.45 16.57
N ALA A 50 -12.33 -15.16 15.27
CA ALA A 50 -12.65 -16.11 14.21
C ALA A 50 -11.85 -15.78 12.93
N GLY A 51 -10.67 -15.19 13.09
CA GLY A 51 -9.73 -14.90 12.02
C GLY A 51 -8.53 -15.84 12.06
N LEU A 52 -7.33 -15.28 11.99
CA LEU A 52 -6.04 -15.96 12.03
C LEU A 52 -5.22 -15.57 13.29
N GLN A 53 -5.90 -15.19 14.36
CA GLN A 53 -5.25 -14.80 15.61
C GLN A 53 -4.30 -15.91 16.09
N ASN A 54 -3.05 -15.54 16.39
CA ASN A 54 -1.99 -16.45 16.85
C ASN A 54 -1.50 -17.49 15.81
N ARG A 55 -1.89 -17.35 14.54
CA ARG A 55 -1.42 -18.20 13.44
C ARG A 55 -0.17 -17.58 12.81
N HIS A 56 0.88 -18.36 12.59
CA HIS A 56 2.12 -17.87 11.98
C HIS A 56 2.29 -18.48 10.59
N LEU A 57 2.49 -17.61 9.60
CA LEU A 57 2.49 -17.97 8.19
C LEU A 57 3.79 -17.50 7.55
N SER A 58 4.38 -18.33 6.70
CA SER A 58 5.46 -17.94 5.81
C SER A 58 4.89 -17.77 4.41
N LEU A 59 5.10 -16.60 3.79
CA LEU A 59 4.75 -16.40 2.40
C LEU A 59 5.67 -15.39 1.71
N TRP A 60 5.78 -15.48 0.40
CA TRP A 60 6.59 -14.58 -0.41
C TRP A 60 6.01 -14.40 -1.81
N ALA A 61 6.23 -13.22 -2.38
CA ALA A 61 6.22 -13.03 -3.83
C ALA A 61 7.43 -13.74 -4.45
N SER A 62 7.43 -13.97 -5.78
CA SER A 62 8.43 -14.64 -6.65
C SER A 62 9.92 -14.48 -6.29
N HIS A 63 10.84 -14.75 -7.22
CA HIS A 63 12.24 -14.88 -6.89
C HIS A 63 12.87 -13.59 -6.37
N GLY A 64 13.07 -12.62 -7.25
CA GLY A 64 13.94 -11.48 -6.99
C GLY A 64 15.28 -11.62 -7.70
N ARG A 65 16.03 -10.51 -7.72
CA ARG A 65 17.28 -10.42 -8.45
C ARG A 65 18.36 -11.28 -7.79
N TYR A 66 19.09 -12.04 -8.59
CA TYR A 66 20.18 -12.90 -8.14
C TYR A 66 21.44 -12.69 -8.97
N TYR A 67 22.58 -13.09 -8.41
CA TYR A 67 23.88 -13.04 -9.06
C TYR A 67 24.16 -14.32 -9.84
N TYR A 68 24.46 -14.18 -11.13
CA TYR A 68 24.82 -15.29 -12.01
C TYR A 68 26.33 -15.36 -12.17
N ALA A 69 26.96 -16.27 -11.42
CA ALA A 69 28.42 -16.35 -11.30
C ALA A 69 29.14 -16.58 -12.63
N ASP A 70 28.61 -17.47 -13.50
CA ASP A 70 29.23 -17.82 -14.78
C ASP A 70 29.36 -16.66 -15.78
N ARG A 71 28.60 -15.58 -15.57
CA ARG A 71 28.62 -14.38 -16.42
C ARG A 71 28.97 -13.11 -15.65
N ASP A 72 29.32 -13.22 -14.37
CA ASP A 72 29.60 -12.09 -13.49
C ASP A 72 28.54 -10.97 -13.59
N VAL A 73 27.27 -11.33 -13.41
CA VAL A 73 26.16 -10.37 -13.59
C VAL A 73 25.00 -10.63 -12.66
N TRP A 74 24.38 -9.57 -12.14
CA TRP A 74 23.08 -9.67 -11.48
C TRP A 74 21.94 -9.65 -12.51
N LYS A 75 21.03 -10.63 -12.46
CA LYS A 75 19.91 -10.77 -13.41
C LYS A 75 18.61 -11.19 -12.73
N TRP A 76 17.53 -11.06 -13.50
CA TRP A 76 16.22 -11.65 -13.21
C TRP A 76 16.12 -13.04 -13.80
N GLN A 77 15.15 -13.84 -13.34
CA GLN A 77 14.85 -15.11 -13.98
C GLN A 77 14.19 -14.91 -15.34
N ARG A 78 13.25 -13.97 -15.44
CA ARG A 78 12.37 -13.75 -16.60
C ARG A 78 12.67 -12.42 -17.31
N PRO A 79 12.36 -12.32 -18.62
CA PRO A 79 12.52 -11.08 -19.37
C PRO A 79 11.55 -9.98 -18.88
N ASN A 80 11.85 -8.73 -19.24
CA ASN A 80 10.96 -7.61 -19.01
C ASN A 80 9.88 -7.58 -20.09
N LEU A 81 8.62 -7.81 -19.69
CA LEU A 81 7.44 -7.82 -20.54
C LEU A 81 6.33 -6.96 -19.92
N PHE A 82 5.57 -6.25 -20.76
CA PHE A 82 4.39 -5.47 -20.36
C PHE A 82 4.68 -4.50 -19.21
N CYS A 83 5.79 -3.76 -19.38
CA CYS A 83 6.35 -2.77 -18.45
C CYS A 83 6.86 -3.33 -17.10
N THR A 84 6.96 -4.65 -16.94
CA THR A 84 7.38 -5.29 -15.69
C THR A 84 8.10 -6.62 -15.93
N ASN A 85 8.32 -7.39 -14.88
CA ASN A 85 8.62 -8.82 -14.92
C ASN A 85 8.03 -9.50 -13.68
N GLU A 86 7.99 -10.84 -13.67
CA GLU A 86 7.48 -11.65 -12.56
C GLU A 86 7.97 -11.19 -11.17
N ASP A 87 9.27 -10.94 -11.04
CA ASP A 87 9.93 -10.62 -9.78
C ASP A 87 9.58 -9.22 -9.23
N LEU A 88 9.13 -8.32 -10.11
CA LEU A 88 8.74 -6.94 -9.79
C LEU A 88 7.25 -6.80 -9.47
N PHE A 89 6.33 -7.35 -10.28
CA PHE A 89 4.91 -7.07 -10.05
C PHE A 89 4.27 -7.95 -8.98
N THR A 90 4.74 -9.19 -8.76
CA THR A 90 4.14 -10.11 -7.77
C THR A 90 4.16 -9.54 -6.36
N GLN A 91 5.25 -8.86 -5.97
CA GLN A 91 5.33 -8.14 -4.69
C GLN A 91 4.30 -7.01 -4.57
N THR A 92 3.82 -6.45 -5.68
CA THR A 92 2.76 -5.42 -5.67
C THR A 92 1.36 -5.99 -5.40
N ILE A 93 1.22 -7.32 -5.38
CA ILE A 93 0.03 -8.02 -4.88
C ILE A 93 0.25 -8.40 -3.40
N VAL A 94 1.43 -8.94 -3.10
CA VAL A 94 1.74 -9.51 -1.79
C VAL A 94 1.91 -8.45 -0.70
N VAL A 95 2.75 -7.44 -0.94
CA VAL A 95 3.16 -6.46 0.08
C VAL A 95 2.02 -5.48 0.44
N PRO A 96 1.36 -4.81 -0.51
CA PRO A 96 0.34 -3.81 -0.18
C PRO A 96 -1.05 -4.39 0.12
N TYR A 97 -1.35 -5.62 -0.31
CA TYR A 97 -2.69 -6.21 -0.14
C TYR A 97 -2.71 -7.47 0.72
N LEU A 98 -2.05 -8.56 0.29
CA LEU A 98 -2.20 -9.86 0.94
C LEU A 98 -1.65 -9.87 2.38
N ILE A 99 -0.44 -9.37 2.59
CA ILE A 99 0.17 -9.34 3.92
C ILE A 99 -0.70 -8.51 4.90
N PRO A 100 -1.13 -7.27 4.56
CA PRO A 100 -2.07 -6.52 5.40
C PRO A 100 -3.37 -7.27 5.71
N MET A 101 -3.99 -7.93 4.73
CA MET A 101 -5.22 -8.71 4.99
C MET A 101 -4.99 -9.84 6.00
N LEU A 102 -3.88 -10.57 5.91
CA LEU A 102 -3.55 -11.63 6.86
C LEU A 102 -3.25 -11.07 8.25
N GLN A 103 -2.49 -9.97 8.36
CA GLN A 103 -2.15 -9.33 9.63
C GLN A 103 -3.36 -8.65 10.31
N ASN A 104 -4.29 -8.10 9.53
CA ASN A 104 -5.55 -7.54 10.02
C ASN A 104 -6.51 -8.62 10.52
N ALA A 105 -6.44 -9.82 9.92
CA ALA A 105 -7.06 -11.03 10.44
C ALA A 105 -6.32 -11.64 11.64
N GLY A 106 -5.20 -11.06 12.10
CA GLY A 106 -4.49 -11.48 13.32
C GLY A 106 -3.33 -12.45 13.11
N ALA A 107 -2.97 -12.77 11.86
CA ALA A 107 -1.82 -13.61 11.55
C ALA A 107 -0.49 -12.88 11.80
N ILE A 108 0.55 -13.65 12.12
CA ILE A 108 1.95 -13.21 12.10
C ILE A 108 2.57 -13.71 10.81
N VAL A 109 2.88 -12.78 9.91
CA VAL A 109 3.40 -13.11 8.59
C VAL A 109 4.90 -12.90 8.55
N PHE A 110 5.63 -13.98 8.27
CA PHE A 110 7.04 -13.96 7.94
C PHE A 110 7.21 -14.02 6.41
N THR A 111 8.21 -13.30 5.90
CA THR A 111 8.64 -13.38 4.49
C THR A 111 10.15 -13.57 4.44
N PRO A 112 10.65 -14.54 3.66
CA PRO A 112 12.08 -14.74 3.42
C PRO A 112 12.71 -13.70 2.48
N ARG A 113 11.91 -12.77 1.91
CA ARG A 113 12.39 -11.56 1.21
C ARG A 113 12.04 -10.32 2.01
N GLU A 114 12.87 -9.28 1.92
CA GLU A 114 12.57 -7.97 2.53
C GLU A 114 11.24 -7.41 1.99
N ARG A 115 10.35 -6.99 2.89
CA ARG A 115 9.00 -6.48 2.56
C ARG A 115 8.92 -4.95 2.50
N ASP A 116 9.89 -4.24 3.06
CA ASP A 116 9.87 -2.79 3.12
C ASP A 116 10.52 -2.18 1.88
N TRP A 117 9.75 -1.31 1.20
CA TRP A 117 10.16 -0.57 0.01
C TRP A 117 10.94 0.70 0.33
N GLN A 118 11.03 1.07 1.62
CA GLN A 118 11.87 2.17 2.06
C GLN A 118 13.36 1.88 1.80
N ARG A 119 13.97 2.67 0.90
CA ARG A 119 15.38 2.53 0.50
C ARG A 119 16.37 2.98 1.57
N ASN A 120 15.94 3.87 2.47
CA ASN A 120 16.76 4.31 3.58
C ASN A 120 16.72 3.26 4.69
N GLU A 121 17.89 2.91 5.24
CA GLU A 121 18.00 2.05 6.41
C GLU A 121 18.82 2.73 7.49
N ILE A 122 18.33 2.65 8.73
CA ILE A 122 19.04 3.10 9.91
C ILE A 122 19.00 1.96 10.92
N VAL A 123 20.17 1.52 11.38
CA VAL A 123 20.27 0.54 12.47
C VAL A 123 20.90 1.24 13.66
N ILE A 124 20.25 1.14 14.82
CA ILE A 124 20.78 1.58 16.10
C ILE A 124 21.17 0.34 16.89
N ASP A 125 22.45 0.22 17.21
CA ASP A 125 23.05 -0.96 17.83
C ASP A 125 23.71 -0.62 19.17
N ASN A 126 23.72 -1.57 20.12
CA ASN A 126 24.34 -1.32 21.43
C ASN A 126 25.87 -1.30 21.41
N ASP A 127 26.49 -1.82 20.36
CA ASP A 127 27.94 -1.80 20.12
C ASP A 127 28.41 -0.60 19.30
N ASP A 128 27.49 0.26 18.85
CA ASP A 128 27.85 1.49 18.14
C ASP A 128 28.79 2.36 18.99
N ALA A 129 29.83 2.89 18.32
CA ALA A 129 30.84 3.74 18.97
C ALA A 129 30.22 5.05 19.51
N VAL A 130 29.27 5.62 18.77
CA VAL A 130 28.53 6.83 19.16
C VAL A 130 27.17 6.41 19.71
N LYS A 131 27.04 6.43 21.04
CA LYS A 131 25.82 6.02 21.72
C LYS A 131 24.83 7.16 21.87
N SER A 132 25.14 8.20 22.64
CA SER A 132 24.20 9.30 22.86
C SER A 132 24.03 10.17 21.61
N VAL A 133 22.82 10.54 21.19
CA VAL A 133 21.50 10.27 21.79
C VAL A 133 20.80 9.02 21.23
N TYR A 134 21.46 8.30 20.32
CA TYR A 134 20.92 7.18 19.56
C TYR A 134 20.60 5.94 20.40
N TYR A 135 21.50 5.55 21.28
CA TYR A 135 21.38 4.42 22.18
C TYR A 135 21.54 4.88 23.64
N PHE A 136 20.57 4.54 24.49
CA PHE A 136 20.61 4.92 25.90
C PHE A 136 19.95 3.88 26.82
N GLU A 137 20.64 3.50 27.91
CA GLU A 137 20.11 2.63 28.96
C GLU A 137 19.69 3.46 30.18
N LYS A 138 18.43 3.32 30.61
CA LYS A 138 17.93 3.89 31.85
C LYS A 138 17.65 2.78 32.86
N GLU A 139 18.39 2.80 33.97
CA GLU A 139 18.22 1.83 35.05
C GLU A 139 17.29 2.35 36.14
N ALA A 140 16.30 1.57 36.53
CA ALA A 140 15.38 1.95 37.61
C ALA A 140 15.05 0.80 38.56
N SER A 141 14.91 -0.44 38.06
CA SER A 141 14.54 -1.61 38.89
C SER A 141 15.59 -2.71 38.90
N LYS A 142 16.13 -3.06 37.72
CA LYS A 142 17.18 -4.06 37.51
C LYS A 142 18.17 -3.54 36.47
N ARG A 143 19.47 -3.78 36.67
CA ARG A 143 20.51 -3.29 35.77
C ARG A 143 20.53 -4.01 34.43
N TRP A 144 20.87 -3.29 33.38
CA TRP A 144 21.21 -3.88 32.09
C TRP A 144 22.68 -4.29 32.12
N LYS A 145 22.98 -5.49 31.61
CA LYS A 145 24.34 -6.00 31.52
C LYS A 145 24.56 -6.71 30.21
N LYS A 146 25.82 -6.89 29.83
CA LYS A 146 26.20 -7.70 28.67
C LYS A 146 25.71 -9.15 28.88
N CYS A 147 25.15 -9.73 27.84
CA CYS A 147 24.81 -11.13 27.73
C CYS A 147 26.01 -11.90 27.17
N ASP A 148 26.14 -13.17 27.55
CA ASP A 148 27.22 -14.03 27.04
C ASP A 148 26.96 -14.51 25.60
N SER A 149 25.72 -14.33 25.10
CA SER A 149 25.35 -14.60 23.71
C SER A 149 25.87 -13.53 22.76
N LEU A 150 26.21 -13.97 21.54
CA LEU A 150 26.57 -13.08 20.44
C LEU A 150 25.34 -12.30 19.94
N GLY A 151 25.58 -11.06 19.51
CA GLY A 151 24.58 -10.13 18.99
C GLY A 151 24.89 -9.67 17.59
N PHE A 152 24.01 -8.80 17.08
CA PHE A 152 24.19 -8.10 15.82
C PHE A 152 25.35 -7.10 15.94
N ALA A 153 26.07 -6.88 14.84
CA ALA A 153 26.87 -5.68 14.66
C ALA A 153 26.69 -5.18 13.22
N ASN A 154 26.48 -3.87 13.08
CA ASN A 154 26.22 -3.27 11.79
C ASN A 154 27.48 -3.26 10.92
N ARG A 155 27.38 -3.85 9.72
CA ARG A 155 28.43 -3.84 8.71
C ARG A 155 27.86 -3.30 7.42
N TYR A 156 28.54 -2.31 6.84
CA TYR A 156 28.12 -1.67 5.60
C TYR A 156 27.98 -2.65 4.44
N ARG A 157 28.88 -3.64 4.38
CA ARG A 157 28.88 -4.69 3.36
C ARG A 157 29.28 -6.02 4.00
N LEU A 158 28.69 -7.11 3.51
CA LEU A 158 29.00 -8.47 3.93
C LEU A 158 29.45 -9.31 2.74
N LYS A 159 30.49 -10.12 2.94
CA LYS A 159 30.89 -11.17 2.01
C LYS A 159 30.05 -12.41 2.20
N ASP A 160 29.96 -13.27 1.19
CA ASP A 160 29.22 -14.52 1.30
C ASP A 160 29.67 -15.35 2.53
N GLY A 161 28.70 -15.87 3.28
CA GLY A 161 28.95 -16.64 4.51
C GLY A 161 29.14 -15.82 5.80
N GLU A 162 29.36 -14.51 5.72
CA GLU A 162 29.44 -13.66 6.91
C GLU A 162 28.07 -13.49 7.59
N ASN A 163 28.03 -13.66 8.91
CA ASN A 163 26.80 -13.55 9.69
C ASN A 163 26.89 -12.36 10.67
N PRO A 164 26.12 -11.28 10.47
CA PRO A 164 26.22 -10.08 11.30
C PRO A 164 25.74 -10.30 12.73
N PHE A 165 24.87 -11.29 12.99
CA PHE A 165 24.39 -11.68 14.33
C PHE A 165 25.41 -12.51 15.14
N ARG A 166 26.65 -12.62 14.64
CA ARG A 166 27.78 -13.25 15.34
C ARG A 166 28.93 -12.27 15.57
N MET A 167 28.72 -10.99 15.29
CA MET A 167 29.79 -9.98 15.30
C MET A 167 29.70 -8.98 16.46
N GLY A 168 28.56 -8.92 17.14
CA GLY A 168 28.34 -7.99 18.26
C GLY A 168 27.90 -8.68 19.55
N THR A 169 27.22 -7.93 20.41
CA THR A 169 26.90 -8.27 21.79
C THR A 169 25.46 -7.92 22.13
N VAL A 170 24.86 -8.67 23.06
CA VAL A 170 23.47 -8.47 23.45
C VAL A 170 23.38 -7.91 24.87
N ARG A 171 22.36 -7.11 25.15
CA ARG A 171 22.05 -6.59 26.49
C ARG A 171 20.94 -7.41 27.14
N GLN A 172 21.06 -7.64 28.44
CA GLN A 172 20.08 -8.40 29.22
C GLN A 172 19.76 -7.75 30.56
N ALA A 173 18.52 -7.85 31.00
CA ALA A 173 18.08 -7.47 32.34
C ALA A 173 17.11 -8.49 32.92
N LYS A 174 17.08 -8.61 34.25
CA LYS A 174 16.05 -9.40 34.94
C LYS A 174 14.69 -8.73 34.73
N ALA A 175 13.68 -9.52 34.36
CA ALA A 175 12.33 -9.04 34.17
C ALA A 175 11.67 -8.62 35.50
N THR A 176 10.75 -7.65 35.46
CA THR A 176 10.01 -7.15 36.61
C THR A 176 8.52 -7.01 36.31
N LYS A 177 7.68 -7.30 37.30
CA LYS A 177 6.23 -7.01 37.26
C LYS A 177 5.88 -5.62 37.81
N ARG A 178 6.86 -4.91 38.38
CA ARG A 178 6.64 -3.63 39.08
C ARG A 178 6.48 -2.47 38.08
N LYS A 179 5.79 -1.40 38.49
CA LYS A 179 5.59 -0.17 37.69
C LYS A 179 6.91 0.52 37.32
N LYS A 180 7.89 0.53 38.22
CA LYS A 180 9.22 1.07 37.95
C LYS A 180 10.02 0.08 37.10
N THR A 181 10.33 0.44 35.86
CA THR A 181 10.99 -0.40 34.85
C THR A 181 12.32 0.20 34.44
N SER A 182 13.29 -0.67 34.15
CA SER A 182 14.50 -0.27 33.42
C SER A 182 14.22 -0.39 31.92
N GLN A 183 14.84 0.45 31.11
CA GLN A 183 14.55 0.54 29.68
C GLN A 183 15.81 0.81 28.85
N VAL A 184 15.77 0.43 27.59
CA VAL A 184 16.75 0.76 26.55
C VAL A 184 16.02 1.53 25.46
N SER A 185 16.57 2.67 25.06
CA SER A 185 16.03 3.55 24.02
C SER A 185 16.90 3.48 22.77
N TYR A 186 16.26 3.30 21.62
CA TYR A 186 16.85 3.29 20.28
C TYR A 186 16.23 4.43 19.45
N GLN A 187 16.94 5.54 19.29
CA GLN A 187 16.45 6.80 18.72
C GLN A 187 17.20 7.15 17.42
N PRO A 188 16.69 6.78 16.23
CA PRO A 188 17.33 7.10 14.96
C PRO A 188 17.38 8.59 14.62
N ARG A 189 18.24 8.95 13.66
CA ARG A 189 18.22 10.23 12.95
C ARG A 189 17.76 10.02 11.51
N PHE A 190 16.50 10.30 11.23
CA PHE A 190 15.97 10.19 9.87
C PHE A 190 16.45 11.36 9.00
N LYS A 191 16.93 11.06 7.80
CA LYS A 191 17.31 12.08 6.82
C LYS A 191 16.07 12.73 6.19
N GLU A 192 15.01 11.94 6.04
CA GLU A 192 13.73 12.31 5.43
C GLU A 192 12.59 11.73 6.27
N ALA A 193 11.50 12.50 6.39
CA ALA A 193 10.27 11.99 6.99
C ALA A 193 9.65 10.92 6.07
N GLY A 194 8.89 10.00 6.65
CA GLY A 194 8.16 8.99 5.87
C GLY A 194 7.91 7.70 6.63
N LYS A 195 7.44 6.68 5.90
CA LYS A 195 7.15 5.34 6.43
C LYS A 195 8.43 4.50 6.48
N TYR A 196 8.68 3.89 7.63
CA TYR A 196 9.79 2.96 7.86
C TYR A 196 9.27 1.71 8.58
N ALA A 197 9.59 0.52 8.07
CA ALA A 197 9.43 -0.70 8.83
C ALA A 197 10.36 -0.70 10.05
N VAL A 198 9.85 -1.18 11.18
CA VAL A 198 10.61 -1.31 12.42
C VAL A 198 10.84 -2.77 12.72
N TYR A 199 12.11 -3.16 12.80
CA TYR A 199 12.56 -4.49 13.18
C TYR A 199 13.37 -4.40 14.46
N VAL A 200 13.20 -5.38 15.36
CA VAL A 200 13.99 -5.51 16.58
C VAL A 200 14.77 -6.81 16.58
N SER A 201 15.91 -6.84 17.27
CA SER A 201 16.65 -8.08 17.55
C SER A 201 16.87 -8.29 19.05
N TYR A 202 16.99 -9.56 19.42
CA TYR A 202 17.23 -10.03 20.79
C TYR A 202 17.79 -11.46 20.74
N GLN A 203 18.11 -12.05 21.89
CA GLN A 203 18.47 -13.47 21.99
C GLN A 203 17.52 -14.27 22.89
N SER A 204 17.16 -15.46 22.44
CA SER A 204 16.35 -16.40 23.22
C SER A 204 17.24 -17.17 24.18
N LEU A 205 16.93 -17.08 25.48
CA LEU A 205 17.63 -17.72 26.57
C LEU A 205 16.70 -18.67 27.32
N PRO A 206 17.20 -19.66 28.09
CA PRO A 206 16.35 -20.61 28.82
C PRO A 206 15.31 -19.99 29.76
N LYS A 207 15.52 -18.74 30.21
CA LYS A 207 14.60 -18.00 31.09
C LYS A 207 13.98 -16.76 30.42
N SER A 208 13.99 -16.69 29.09
CA SER A 208 13.37 -15.58 28.36
C SER A 208 11.88 -15.49 28.67
N VAL A 209 11.40 -14.25 28.78
CA VAL A 209 9.97 -13.96 28.90
C VAL A 209 9.27 -14.12 27.55
N SER A 210 7.97 -14.40 27.58
CA SER A 210 7.15 -14.50 26.36
C SER A 210 6.43 -13.20 26.02
N ASP A 211 6.60 -12.15 26.81
CA ASP A 211 5.87 -10.89 26.69
C ASP A 211 6.77 -9.65 26.92
N ALA A 212 7.97 -9.66 26.33
CA ALA A 212 8.87 -8.52 26.40
C ALA A 212 8.24 -7.30 25.72
N LYS A 213 8.29 -6.14 26.40
CA LYS A 213 7.59 -4.93 25.95
C LYS A 213 8.47 -4.01 25.13
N TYR A 214 8.04 -3.73 23.90
CA TYR A 214 8.61 -2.73 23.01
C TYR A 214 7.58 -1.63 22.74
N ILE A 215 7.99 -0.37 22.79
CA ILE A 215 7.13 0.78 22.51
C ILE A 215 7.75 1.54 21.34
N VAL A 216 7.01 1.66 20.24
CA VAL A 216 7.38 2.50 19.10
C VAL A 216 6.73 3.86 19.29
N TYR A 217 7.54 4.91 19.45
CA TYR A 217 7.09 6.29 19.43
C TYR A 217 7.22 6.81 18.00
N HIS A 218 6.13 7.36 17.45
CA HIS A 218 6.06 7.80 16.05
C HIS A 218 5.10 9.00 15.92
N LYS A 219 5.56 10.12 15.34
CA LYS A 219 4.80 11.38 15.14
C LYS A 219 3.87 11.79 16.31
N GLY A 220 4.36 11.72 17.54
CA GLY A 220 3.62 12.09 18.76
C GLY A 220 2.76 10.97 19.37
N GLU A 221 2.63 9.83 18.70
CA GLU A 221 1.90 8.66 19.14
C GLU A 221 2.83 7.58 19.72
N ALA A 222 2.24 6.64 20.46
CA ALA A 222 2.94 5.48 21.00
C ALA A 222 2.16 4.19 20.76
N THR A 223 2.81 3.19 20.16
CA THR A 223 2.25 1.86 19.92
C THR A 223 3.08 0.81 20.67
N GLU A 224 2.42 0.04 21.55
CA GLU A 224 3.04 -0.97 22.40
C GLU A 224 2.91 -2.37 21.79
N PHE A 225 4.01 -3.11 21.79
CA PHE A 225 4.11 -4.50 21.36
C PHE A 225 4.55 -5.40 22.51
N SER A 226 4.01 -6.62 22.50
CA SER A 226 4.50 -7.76 23.27
C SER A 226 5.24 -8.70 22.32
N VAL A 227 6.48 -9.05 22.67
CA VAL A 227 7.34 -9.93 21.85
C VAL A 227 7.73 -11.17 22.65
N ASN A 228 7.48 -12.35 22.08
CA ASN A 228 7.82 -13.61 22.71
C ASN A 228 9.30 -13.96 22.49
N GLN A 229 10.14 -13.61 23.46
CA GLN A 229 11.58 -13.82 23.37
C GLN A 229 12.03 -15.26 23.61
N ARG A 230 11.11 -16.21 23.78
CA ARG A 230 11.44 -17.65 23.85
C ARG A 230 11.68 -18.28 22.47
N MET A 231 11.33 -17.56 21.41
CA MET A 231 11.48 -17.96 20.02
C MET A 231 12.15 -16.84 19.22
N GLY A 232 12.60 -17.13 18.00
CA GLY A 232 13.03 -16.10 17.05
C GLY A 232 14.23 -15.23 17.46
N GLY A 233 15.04 -15.64 18.43
CA GLY A 233 16.24 -14.91 18.82
C GLY A 233 17.37 -14.98 17.78
N GLY A 234 18.15 -13.92 17.63
CA GLY A 234 19.30 -13.81 16.73
C GLY A 234 18.92 -13.61 15.25
N THR A 235 17.83 -12.87 15.00
CA THR A 235 17.37 -12.45 13.67
C THR A 235 16.55 -11.16 13.79
N TRP A 236 16.06 -10.64 12.66
CA TRP A 236 15.18 -9.47 12.62
C TRP A 236 13.72 -9.85 12.84
N VAL A 237 13.07 -9.19 13.81
CA VAL A 237 11.66 -9.39 14.15
C VAL A 237 10.86 -8.12 13.81
N TYR A 238 9.93 -8.23 12.85
CA TYR A 238 9.10 -7.12 12.40
C TYR A 238 8.04 -6.73 13.44
N LEU A 239 7.96 -5.47 13.82
CA LEU A 239 6.90 -4.93 14.69
C LEU A 239 5.77 -4.28 13.89
N GLY A 240 6.10 -3.55 12.83
CA GLY A 240 5.15 -2.75 12.07
C GLY A 240 5.86 -1.74 11.18
N THR A 241 5.09 -0.95 10.44
CA THR A 241 5.57 0.17 9.63
C THR A 241 4.91 1.44 10.15
N PHE A 242 5.71 2.46 10.42
CA PHE A 242 5.27 3.69 11.07
C PHE A 242 5.79 4.91 10.34
N ASP A 243 5.05 6.01 10.42
CA ASP A 243 5.47 7.32 9.93
C ASP A 243 6.40 7.98 10.94
N PHE A 244 7.54 8.50 10.50
CA PHE A 244 8.49 9.22 11.35
C PHE A 244 8.80 10.60 10.78
N ASP A 245 9.08 11.55 11.66
CA ASP A 245 9.54 12.88 11.26
C ASP A 245 11.02 12.87 10.88
N LYS A 246 11.44 13.82 10.05
CA LYS A 246 12.86 14.07 9.80
C LYS A 246 13.58 14.43 11.09
N GLY A 247 14.84 14.00 11.21
CA GLY A 247 15.72 14.33 12.32
C GLY A 247 15.73 13.28 13.43
N CYS A 248 16.20 13.69 14.61
CA CYS A 248 16.41 12.84 15.77
C CYS A 248 15.72 13.49 16.97
N ASN A 249 14.62 12.90 17.44
CA ASN A 249 13.81 13.40 18.54
C ASN A 249 13.18 12.25 19.32
N GLU A 250 12.60 12.53 20.49
CA GLU A 250 12.05 11.49 21.37
C GLU A 250 10.76 10.83 20.88
N PHE A 251 10.09 11.43 19.89
CA PHE A 251 8.94 10.88 19.18
C PHE A 251 9.37 10.03 17.97
N ASN A 252 10.67 9.86 17.75
CA ASN A 252 11.28 9.00 16.74
C ASN A 252 12.14 7.93 17.42
N ARG A 253 11.54 6.97 18.14
CA ARG A 253 12.33 5.95 18.85
C ARG A 253 11.57 4.66 19.13
N VAL A 254 12.34 3.61 19.41
CA VAL A 254 11.85 2.36 20.00
C VAL A 254 12.40 2.21 21.41
N VAL A 255 11.54 1.86 22.37
CA VAL A 255 11.93 1.62 23.76
C VAL A 255 11.63 0.18 24.13
N CYS A 256 12.67 -0.58 24.50
CA CYS A 256 12.53 -1.90 25.13
C CYS A 256 12.52 -1.73 26.65
N THR A 257 11.58 -2.37 27.35
CA THR A 257 11.54 -2.35 28.83
C THR A 257 11.76 -3.74 29.41
N ASN A 258 12.30 -3.81 30.63
CA ASN A 258 12.37 -5.07 31.37
C ASN A 258 11.04 -5.47 32.04
N LYS A 259 9.91 -4.87 31.66
CA LYS A 259 8.58 -5.21 32.17
C LYS A 259 8.10 -6.50 31.53
N ALA A 260 7.59 -7.42 32.33
CA ALA A 260 6.96 -8.65 31.87
C ALA A 260 5.94 -9.15 32.90
N SER A 261 4.98 -9.96 32.48
CA SER A 261 3.97 -10.58 33.35
C SER A 261 4.58 -11.69 34.24
N ARG A 262 5.72 -12.25 33.86
CA ARG A 262 6.41 -13.36 34.57
C ARG A 262 7.86 -13.01 34.92
N ARG A 263 8.42 -13.73 35.91
CA ARG A 263 9.86 -13.65 36.22
C ARG A 263 10.65 -14.29 35.06
N GLY A 264 11.82 -13.75 34.76
CA GLY A 264 12.65 -14.22 33.66
C GLY A 264 13.72 -13.19 33.32
N VAL A 265 14.16 -13.21 32.06
CA VAL A 265 15.07 -12.23 31.47
C VAL A 265 14.45 -11.61 30.23
N VAL A 266 14.73 -10.32 30.04
CA VAL A 266 14.51 -9.61 28.78
C VAL A 266 15.89 -9.38 28.17
N THR A 267 16.04 -9.67 26.88
CA THR A 267 17.23 -9.35 26.09
C THR A 267 16.88 -8.33 25.01
N THR A 268 17.85 -7.53 24.59
CA THR A 268 17.71 -6.59 23.48
C THR A 268 19.09 -6.32 22.88
N ASP A 269 19.13 -6.10 21.59
CA ASP A 269 20.35 -6.03 20.80
C ASP A 269 20.30 -4.76 19.93
N ALA A 270 19.72 -4.84 18.73
CA ALA A 270 19.61 -3.74 17.78
C ALA A 270 18.16 -3.43 17.37
N VAL A 271 17.95 -2.24 16.82
CA VAL A 271 16.70 -1.85 16.15
C VAL A 271 17.01 -1.30 14.76
N ARG A 272 16.31 -1.81 13.75
CA ARG A 272 16.45 -1.44 12.34
C ARG A 272 15.18 -0.75 11.84
N PHE A 273 15.36 0.41 11.21
CA PHE A 273 14.32 1.24 10.62
C PHE A 273 14.52 1.29 9.10
N GLY A 274 13.54 0.82 8.34
CA GLY A 274 13.57 0.79 6.87
C GLY A 274 14.10 -0.52 6.27
N GLY A 275 13.82 -0.72 4.98
CA GLY A 275 14.19 -1.92 4.21
C GLY A 275 15.62 -1.87 3.65
N GLY A 276 16.12 -0.69 3.30
CA GLY A 276 17.50 -0.47 2.88
C GLY A 276 17.85 -0.94 1.48
N MET A 277 19.13 -0.76 1.16
CA MET A 277 19.74 -1.25 -0.07
C MET A 277 20.41 -2.62 0.15
N GLY A 278 20.54 -3.40 -0.91
CA GLY A 278 21.28 -4.65 -0.91
C GLY A 278 22.74 -4.45 -0.50
N ASN A 279 23.23 -5.25 0.45
CA ASN A 279 24.55 -5.11 1.05
C ASN A 279 25.39 -6.40 1.05
N ILE A 280 24.92 -7.45 0.38
CA ILE A 280 25.66 -8.70 0.22
C ILE A 280 26.50 -8.64 -1.06
N GLU A 281 27.81 -8.80 -0.92
CA GLU A 281 28.76 -8.71 -2.03
C GLU A 281 28.82 -10.02 -2.83
N ARG A 282 28.77 -9.90 -4.15
CA ARG A 282 28.98 -10.97 -5.14
C ARG A 282 29.85 -10.43 -6.26
N GLY A 283 30.90 -11.16 -6.67
CA GLY A 283 31.80 -10.70 -7.73
C GLY A 283 32.54 -9.38 -7.42
N GLY A 284 32.62 -8.98 -6.14
CA GLY A 284 33.23 -7.70 -5.72
C GLY A 284 32.27 -6.50 -5.67
N TYR A 285 30.98 -6.68 -5.95
CA TYR A 285 29.97 -5.62 -5.91
C TYR A 285 28.61 -6.12 -5.41
N THR A 286 27.72 -5.19 -5.05
CA THR A 286 26.34 -5.49 -4.64
C THR A 286 25.39 -5.36 -5.83
N SER A 287 24.14 -5.81 -5.71
CA SER A 287 23.14 -5.65 -6.78
C SER A 287 22.89 -4.20 -7.22
N GLY A 288 23.15 -3.24 -6.33
CA GLY A 288 22.85 -1.82 -6.54
C GLY A 288 21.36 -1.48 -6.39
N LEU A 289 20.53 -2.44 -5.95
CA LEU A 289 19.09 -2.29 -5.84
C LEU A 289 18.61 -2.28 -4.37
N PRO A 290 17.39 -1.77 -4.12
CA PRO A 290 16.72 -1.93 -2.84
C PRO A 290 16.62 -3.41 -2.47
N ARG A 291 16.81 -3.74 -1.18
CA ARG A 291 16.88 -5.13 -0.70
C ARG A 291 15.60 -5.93 -0.97
N CYS A 292 14.45 -5.26 -0.99
CA CYS A 292 13.16 -5.86 -1.34
C CYS A 292 13.11 -6.45 -2.77
N LEU A 293 13.99 -6.00 -3.65
CA LEU A 293 14.09 -6.48 -5.03
C LEU A 293 15.06 -7.67 -5.19
N GLU A 294 15.83 -8.01 -4.17
CA GLU A 294 16.79 -9.11 -4.19
C GLU A 294 16.12 -10.46 -3.85
N GLY A 295 16.77 -11.55 -4.25
CA GLY A 295 16.41 -12.90 -3.82
C GLY A 295 16.49 -13.08 -2.31
N ALA A 296 15.70 -14.00 -1.79
CA ALA A 296 15.68 -14.42 -0.39
C ALA A 296 17.06 -14.85 0.14
N ARG A 297 17.94 -15.39 -0.72
CA ARG A 297 19.33 -15.73 -0.37
C ARG A 297 20.04 -14.62 0.41
N TYR A 298 19.96 -13.40 -0.11
CA TYR A 298 20.70 -12.25 0.40
C TYR A 298 20.08 -11.71 1.69
N TYR A 299 18.74 -11.67 1.75
CA TYR A 299 18.03 -11.29 2.97
C TYR A 299 18.26 -12.31 4.09
N ALA A 300 18.29 -13.61 3.80
CA ALA A 300 18.57 -14.64 4.79
C ALA A 300 19.94 -14.45 5.46
N GLN A 301 20.98 -14.10 4.67
CA GLN A 301 22.28 -13.74 5.21
C GLN A 301 22.20 -12.50 6.10
N TRP A 302 21.57 -11.42 5.61
CA TRP A 302 21.41 -10.18 6.38
C TRP A 302 20.62 -10.38 7.68
N ALA A 303 19.64 -11.28 7.67
CA ALA A 303 18.83 -11.66 8.81
C ALA A 303 19.53 -12.67 9.74
N GLY A 304 20.80 -13.02 9.49
CA GLY A 304 21.59 -13.86 10.37
C GLY A 304 21.30 -15.36 10.27
N ALA A 305 20.65 -15.82 9.19
CA ALA A 305 20.49 -17.25 8.96
C ALA A 305 21.87 -17.93 8.88
N PRO A 306 22.03 -19.16 9.41
CA PRO A 306 23.26 -19.92 9.22
C PRO A 306 23.54 -20.19 7.74
N TYR A 307 24.82 -20.25 7.33
CA TYR A 307 25.19 -20.44 5.92
C TYR A 307 24.48 -21.63 5.24
N LYS A 308 24.31 -22.75 5.95
CA LYS A 308 23.58 -23.93 5.44
C LYS A 308 22.12 -23.68 5.04
N VAL A 309 21.52 -22.56 5.46
CA VAL A 309 20.15 -22.17 5.12
C VAL A 309 20.09 -21.51 3.75
N TYR A 310 21.13 -20.76 3.37
CA TYR A 310 21.12 -19.94 2.15
C TYR A 310 22.27 -20.21 1.17
N GLY A 311 23.23 -21.06 1.53
CA GLY A 311 24.44 -21.38 0.76
C GLY A 311 24.56 -22.88 0.50
N GLY A 312 23.47 -23.56 0.14
CA GLY A 312 23.46 -25.01 -0.14
C GLY A 312 24.34 -25.41 -1.34
N ARG A 313 24.60 -24.46 -2.25
CA ARG A 313 25.51 -24.54 -3.38
C ARG A 313 26.81 -23.77 -3.14
N LYS A 314 27.12 -23.45 -1.88
CA LYS A 314 28.37 -22.80 -1.46
C LYS A 314 28.68 -21.49 -2.23
N GLY A 315 27.64 -20.77 -2.65
CA GLY A 315 27.77 -19.55 -3.44
C GLY A 315 28.17 -19.77 -4.90
N GLU A 316 28.22 -21.00 -5.40
CA GLU A 316 28.52 -21.29 -6.81
C GLU A 316 27.27 -21.07 -7.71
N ASN A 317 26.06 -21.25 -7.16
CA ASN A 317 24.81 -21.07 -7.88
C ASN A 317 23.74 -20.40 -7.01
N ASP A 318 23.69 -19.07 -7.09
CA ASP A 318 22.78 -18.27 -6.25
C ASP A 318 21.32 -18.46 -6.59
N TYR A 319 20.99 -18.77 -7.84
CA TYR A 319 19.60 -19.01 -8.23
C TYR A 319 19.06 -20.28 -7.56
N ALA A 320 19.84 -21.37 -7.60
CA ALA A 320 19.49 -22.60 -6.91
C ALA A 320 19.49 -22.42 -5.38
N ASP A 321 20.43 -21.65 -4.84
CA ASP A 321 20.44 -21.28 -3.41
C ASP A 321 19.17 -20.50 -3.03
N ASP A 322 18.79 -19.50 -3.82
CA ASP A 322 17.65 -18.63 -3.56
C ASP A 322 16.32 -19.39 -3.51
N ILE A 323 16.06 -20.25 -4.49
CA ILE A 323 14.86 -21.12 -4.51
C ILE A 323 14.76 -21.96 -3.22
N ASN A 324 15.89 -22.52 -2.76
CA ASN A 324 15.90 -23.34 -1.55
C ASN A 324 15.78 -22.50 -0.27
N THR A 325 16.38 -21.31 -0.25
CA THR A 325 16.51 -20.46 0.93
C THR A 325 15.15 -20.14 1.54
N ARG A 326 14.12 -19.89 0.73
CA ARG A 326 12.78 -19.50 1.18
C ARG A 326 12.17 -20.53 2.12
N SER A 327 12.22 -21.80 1.69
CA SER A 327 11.76 -22.95 2.47
C SER A 327 12.68 -23.24 3.65
N LEU A 328 14.00 -23.18 3.45
CA LEU A 328 14.96 -23.49 4.51
C LEU A 328 14.97 -22.45 5.63
N MET A 329 14.71 -21.18 5.32
CA MET A 329 14.57 -20.11 6.30
C MET A 329 13.29 -20.29 7.12
N THR A 330 12.19 -20.66 6.47
CA THR A 330 10.95 -21.09 7.14
C THR A 330 11.23 -22.23 8.11
N ASN A 331 11.94 -23.28 7.67
CA ASN A 331 12.27 -24.42 8.52
C ASN A 331 13.29 -24.12 9.61
N TRP A 332 14.14 -23.10 9.43
CA TRP A 332 15.10 -22.65 10.44
C TRP A 332 14.39 -21.87 11.55
N LEU A 333 13.46 -20.98 11.18
CA LEU A 333 12.61 -20.31 12.16
C LEU A 333 11.68 -21.29 12.87
N GLY A 334 11.09 -22.21 12.10
CA GLY A 334 10.08 -23.17 12.54
C GLY A 334 10.57 -24.32 13.42
N GLY A 335 11.80 -24.79 13.21
CA GLY A 335 12.33 -25.96 13.91
C GLY A 335 12.21 -25.86 15.43
N GLY A 336 11.68 -26.91 16.05
CA GLY A 336 11.50 -27.06 17.49
C GLY A 336 10.16 -26.53 17.98
N SER A 337 9.32 -26.00 17.07
CA SER A 337 7.92 -25.70 17.34
C SER A 337 7.05 -26.96 17.27
N VAL A 338 5.78 -26.82 17.64
CA VAL A 338 4.79 -27.91 17.57
C VAL A 338 4.56 -28.43 16.14
N TYR A 339 4.81 -27.60 15.12
CA TYR A 339 4.63 -27.98 13.71
C TYR A 339 5.90 -28.55 13.07
N MET A 340 7.07 -28.38 13.70
CA MET A 340 8.35 -28.95 13.25
C MET A 340 9.16 -29.53 14.43
N PRO A 341 8.60 -30.49 15.19
CA PRO A 341 9.16 -30.91 16.48
C PRO A 341 10.48 -31.67 16.35
N ALA A 342 10.71 -32.37 15.24
CA ALA A 342 11.90 -33.20 15.04
C ALA A 342 13.11 -32.40 14.52
N LYS A 343 12.96 -31.10 14.26
CA LYS A 343 13.97 -30.25 13.63
C LYS A 343 14.48 -29.19 14.59
N ASN A 344 15.79 -28.96 14.65
CA ASN A 344 16.34 -27.86 15.43
C ASN A 344 16.14 -26.51 14.72
N GLY A 345 15.71 -25.47 15.44
CA GLY A 345 15.44 -24.16 14.88
C GLY A 345 15.23 -23.06 15.94
N LYS A 346 14.37 -22.09 15.62
CA LYS A 346 14.08 -20.92 16.47
C LYS A 346 12.71 -20.99 17.14
N HIS A 347 12.02 -22.14 17.10
CA HIS A 347 10.76 -22.40 17.79
C HIS A 347 9.59 -21.47 17.42
N VAL A 348 9.64 -20.76 16.28
CA VAL A 348 8.51 -19.97 15.80
C VAL A 348 7.46 -20.93 15.23
N PRO A 349 6.19 -20.94 15.68
CA PRO A 349 5.22 -21.95 15.30
C PRO A 349 4.60 -21.66 13.92
N ILE A 350 5.42 -21.62 12.88
CA ILE A 350 4.96 -21.45 11.49
C ILE A 350 4.24 -22.73 11.06
N GLU A 351 3.01 -22.61 10.57
CA GLU A 351 2.15 -23.75 10.22
C GLU A 351 1.84 -23.85 8.72
N LEU A 352 2.20 -22.83 7.93
CA LEU A 352 1.93 -22.79 6.49
C LEU A 352 3.04 -22.07 5.75
N SER A 353 3.37 -22.55 4.55
CA SER A 353 4.35 -21.94 3.64
C SER A 353 3.77 -21.75 2.23
N LEU A 354 3.71 -20.53 1.71
CA LEU A 354 3.12 -20.24 0.39
C LEU A 354 4.03 -19.39 -0.50
N ALA A 355 4.35 -19.92 -1.68
CA ALA A 355 5.03 -19.18 -2.74
C ALA A 355 4.01 -18.62 -3.74
N LEU A 356 4.09 -17.33 -4.03
CA LEU A 356 3.20 -16.65 -4.98
C LEU A 356 3.98 -16.20 -6.21
N HIS A 357 3.65 -16.82 -7.34
CA HIS A 357 4.33 -16.63 -8.61
C HIS A 357 3.37 -16.19 -9.72
N SER A 358 3.97 -15.92 -10.88
CA SER A 358 3.26 -15.87 -12.16
C SER A 358 4.03 -16.69 -13.18
N ASP A 359 3.31 -17.42 -14.00
CA ASP A 359 3.91 -18.39 -14.91
C ASP A 359 4.25 -17.75 -16.28
N ALA A 360 4.92 -18.52 -17.12
CA ALA A 360 5.09 -18.24 -18.53
C ALA A 360 4.06 -19.00 -19.38
N GLY A 361 3.76 -18.48 -20.56
CA GLY A 361 2.78 -19.02 -21.51
C GLY A 361 1.76 -17.98 -21.96
N TYR A 362 1.19 -18.18 -23.14
CA TYR A 362 0.22 -17.25 -23.71
C TYR A 362 -0.82 -17.99 -24.54
N ASN A 363 -1.98 -17.37 -24.72
CA ASN A 363 -2.99 -17.85 -25.65
C ASN A 363 -2.80 -17.17 -27.01
N LYS A 364 -2.75 -17.97 -28.08
CA LYS A 364 -2.53 -17.47 -29.45
C LYS A 364 -3.62 -16.53 -29.95
N ASP A 365 -4.81 -16.58 -29.32
CA ASP A 365 -5.89 -15.66 -29.64
C ASP A 365 -5.63 -14.24 -29.12
N GLY A 366 -4.68 -14.02 -28.21
CA GLY A 366 -4.40 -12.71 -27.57
C GLY A 366 -5.57 -12.13 -26.78
N LYS A 367 -6.64 -12.89 -26.52
CA LYS A 367 -7.90 -12.40 -25.93
C LYS A 367 -8.25 -13.14 -24.64
N SER A 368 -7.93 -14.43 -24.58
CA SER A 368 -8.31 -15.27 -23.44
C SER A 368 -7.21 -15.27 -22.38
N THR A 369 -7.62 -15.33 -21.10
CA THR A 369 -6.67 -15.54 -20.01
C THR A 369 -6.11 -16.96 -20.02
N VAL A 370 -4.84 -17.11 -19.65
CA VAL A 370 -4.20 -18.40 -19.38
C VAL A 370 -4.57 -18.84 -17.97
N GLY A 371 -4.56 -17.91 -17.02
CA GLY A 371 -5.07 -18.08 -15.66
C GLY A 371 -4.22 -18.95 -14.75
N ALA A 372 -4.83 -19.47 -13.68
CA ALA A 372 -4.12 -19.96 -12.52
C ALA A 372 -3.76 -21.46 -12.57
N LEU A 373 -2.57 -21.82 -12.09
CA LEU A 373 -2.19 -23.19 -11.74
C LEU A 373 -1.62 -23.24 -10.32
N ALA A 374 -1.63 -24.42 -9.70
CA ALA A 374 -0.99 -24.62 -8.41
C ALA A 374 -0.10 -25.86 -8.41
N ILE A 375 0.93 -25.85 -7.57
CA ILE A 375 1.93 -26.91 -7.44
C ILE A 375 2.04 -27.33 -5.99
N CYS A 376 2.19 -28.64 -5.77
CA CYS A 376 2.50 -29.27 -4.51
C CYS A 376 3.51 -30.42 -4.73
N THR A 377 4.04 -30.97 -3.65
CA THR A 377 4.89 -32.18 -3.70
C THR A 377 4.42 -33.16 -2.64
N THR A 378 3.76 -34.25 -3.05
CA THR A 378 3.33 -35.31 -2.13
C THR A 378 4.36 -36.43 -2.00
N ASP A 379 5.05 -36.78 -3.08
CA ASP A 379 6.06 -37.86 -3.12
C ASP A 379 7.44 -37.42 -2.60
N TYR A 380 7.54 -37.24 -1.28
CA TYR A 380 8.79 -36.95 -0.56
C TYR A 380 8.64 -37.34 0.92
N ASN A 381 9.72 -37.84 1.55
CA ASN A 381 9.71 -38.31 2.96
C ASN A 381 8.51 -39.20 3.28
N ASP A 382 8.30 -40.25 2.48
CA ASP A 382 7.20 -41.22 2.62
C ASP A 382 5.79 -40.58 2.64
N GLY A 383 5.64 -39.39 2.06
CA GLY A 383 4.37 -38.67 2.00
C GLY A 383 4.02 -37.92 3.27
N ILE A 384 4.98 -37.68 4.16
CA ILE A 384 4.76 -37.11 5.51
C ILE A 384 5.54 -35.80 5.70
N LEU A 385 4.97 -34.89 6.50
CA LEU A 385 5.57 -33.64 6.97
C LEU A 385 6.17 -33.82 8.38
N ASN A 386 6.95 -32.84 8.87
CA ASN A 386 7.73 -33.01 10.11
C ASN A 386 6.90 -33.31 11.36
N SER A 387 5.68 -32.77 11.41
CA SER A 387 4.69 -33.00 12.46
C SER A 387 4.04 -34.37 12.41
N GLY A 388 4.32 -35.19 11.39
CA GLY A 388 3.70 -36.50 11.17
C GLY A 388 2.44 -36.47 10.31
N ILE A 389 1.99 -35.29 9.87
CA ILE A 389 0.79 -35.16 9.02
C ILE A 389 1.10 -35.49 7.55
N SER A 390 0.06 -35.84 6.80
CA SER A 390 0.20 -36.17 5.38
C SER A 390 0.54 -34.96 4.50
N ARG A 391 1.43 -35.14 3.54
CA ARG A 391 1.69 -34.16 2.47
C ARG A 391 0.49 -33.95 1.55
N PHE A 392 -0.49 -34.85 1.55
CA PHE A 392 -1.74 -34.61 0.81
C PHE A 392 -2.49 -33.37 1.28
N THR A 393 -2.29 -32.94 2.53
CA THR A 393 -2.79 -31.65 3.03
C THR A 393 -2.27 -30.47 2.18
N SER A 394 -1.03 -30.52 1.68
CA SER A 394 -0.49 -29.53 0.74
C SER A 394 -1.19 -29.56 -0.61
N LYS A 395 -1.60 -30.74 -1.08
CA LYS A 395 -2.31 -30.93 -2.35
C LYS A 395 -3.74 -30.41 -2.28
N ASP A 396 -4.43 -30.66 -1.18
CA ASP A 396 -5.75 -30.08 -0.91
C ASP A 396 -5.66 -28.55 -0.85
N PHE A 397 -4.67 -28.01 -0.14
CA PHE A 397 -4.45 -26.56 -0.08
C PHE A 397 -4.17 -25.96 -1.48
N ALA A 398 -3.28 -26.57 -2.26
CA ALA A 398 -2.99 -26.14 -3.63
C ALA A 398 -4.22 -26.18 -4.54
N ARG A 399 -5.07 -27.21 -4.42
CA ARG A 399 -6.35 -27.30 -5.15
C ARG A 399 -7.28 -26.14 -4.78
N ALA A 400 -7.48 -25.91 -3.48
CA ALA A 400 -8.36 -24.85 -3.00
C ALA A 400 -7.87 -23.46 -3.42
N LEU A 401 -6.56 -23.19 -3.36
CA LEU A 401 -5.98 -21.93 -3.83
C LEU A 401 -6.34 -21.65 -5.29
N ARG A 402 -6.07 -22.60 -6.18
CA ARG A 402 -6.36 -22.46 -7.61
C ARG A 402 -7.85 -22.32 -7.84
N ASP A 403 -8.66 -23.23 -7.31
CA ASP A 403 -10.09 -23.32 -7.63
C ASP A 403 -10.88 -22.11 -7.10
N ASN A 404 -10.54 -21.64 -5.89
CA ASN A 404 -11.15 -20.45 -5.31
C ASN A 404 -10.70 -19.17 -6.03
N LEU A 405 -9.43 -19.08 -6.46
CA LEU A 405 -8.95 -17.94 -7.24
C LEU A 405 -9.66 -17.85 -8.60
N VAL A 406 -9.78 -18.97 -9.31
CA VAL A 406 -10.54 -19.01 -10.58
C VAL A 406 -11.99 -18.58 -10.35
N THR A 407 -12.63 -19.11 -9.31
CA THR A 407 -14.03 -18.75 -8.97
C THR A 407 -14.18 -17.24 -8.72
N ASP A 408 -13.31 -16.66 -7.90
CA ASP A 408 -13.37 -15.24 -7.55
C ASP A 408 -13.07 -14.33 -8.74
N LEU A 409 -12.01 -14.62 -9.51
CA LEU A 409 -11.67 -13.82 -10.68
C LEU A 409 -12.70 -13.96 -11.80
N THR A 410 -13.31 -15.15 -11.94
CA THR A 410 -14.40 -15.35 -12.90
C THR A 410 -15.60 -14.47 -12.56
N ALA A 411 -15.93 -14.35 -11.28
CA ALA A 411 -17.02 -13.52 -10.80
C ALA A 411 -16.78 -12.01 -10.98
N GLN A 412 -15.52 -11.55 -11.02
CA GLN A 412 -15.17 -10.13 -11.17
C GLN A 412 -14.88 -9.72 -12.61
N PHE A 413 -14.13 -10.54 -13.36
CA PHE A 413 -13.55 -10.16 -14.65
C PHE A 413 -14.10 -10.96 -15.84
N GLY A 414 -15.06 -11.86 -15.62
CA GLY A 414 -15.51 -12.82 -16.64
C GLY A 414 -14.56 -14.00 -16.76
N GLU A 415 -14.61 -14.76 -17.86
CA GLU A 415 -13.87 -16.03 -17.99
C GLU A 415 -12.39 -15.93 -17.59
N PHE A 416 -12.02 -16.71 -16.56
CA PHE A 416 -10.65 -16.79 -16.06
C PHE A 416 -10.11 -18.23 -16.17
N GLY A 417 -8.93 -18.39 -16.76
CA GLY A 417 -8.35 -19.69 -17.06
C GLY A 417 -8.09 -20.54 -15.79
N LYS A 418 -8.50 -21.81 -15.86
CA LYS A 418 -8.17 -22.85 -14.87
C LYS A 418 -7.18 -23.84 -15.47
N ARG A 419 -5.97 -23.89 -14.92
CA ARG A 419 -4.91 -24.80 -15.37
C ARG A 419 -4.66 -25.92 -14.36
N TYR A 420 -3.48 -26.52 -14.44
CA TYR A 420 -3.12 -27.76 -13.74
C TYR A 420 -3.05 -27.63 -12.22
N LEU A 421 -3.21 -28.77 -11.56
CA LEU A 421 -2.75 -28.98 -10.18
C LEU A 421 -1.59 -29.96 -10.30
N TRP A 422 -0.36 -29.44 -10.25
CA TRP A 422 0.83 -30.27 -10.39
C TRP A 422 1.25 -30.85 -9.05
N ASP A 423 1.44 -32.16 -9.05
CA ASP A 423 2.11 -32.89 -7.98
C ASP A 423 3.50 -33.25 -8.48
N ARG A 424 4.45 -32.35 -8.25
CA ARG A 424 5.79 -32.40 -8.83
C ARG A 424 6.83 -31.95 -7.83
N ASN A 425 8.04 -32.44 -8.02
CA ASN A 425 9.15 -32.21 -7.09
C ASN A 425 9.79 -30.82 -7.27
N TYR A 426 9.10 -29.77 -6.81
CA TYR A 426 9.60 -28.40 -6.79
C TYR A 426 10.14 -28.09 -5.41
N SER A 427 11.29 -27.41 -5.33
CA SER A 427 11.95 -27.23 -4.03
C SER A 427 11.10 -26.44 -3.03
N GLU A 428 10.36 -25.45 -3.50
CA GLU A 428 9.51 -24.58 -2.68
C GLU A 428 8.27 -25.28 -2.10
N THR A 429 7.96 -26.50 -2.57
CA THR A 429 6.89 -27.37 -2.03
C THR A 429 7.40 -28.69 -1.48
N ARG A 430 8.61 -29.11 -1.86
CA ARG A 430 9.32 -30.27 -1.31
C ARG A 430 9.95 -29.93 0.04
N LEU A 431 10.72 -28.84 0.12
CA LEU A 431 11.55 -28.56 1.30
C LEU A 431 10.80 -28.02 2.52
N PRO A 432 9.67 -27.30 2.42
CA PRO A 432 8.93 -26.91 3.62
C PRO A 432 8.53 -28.13 4.45
N GLU A 433 8.68 -28.00 5.77
CA GLU A 433 8.38 -29.04 6.76
C GLU A 433 6.91 -28.98 7.25
N VAL A 434 6.13 -28.07 6.67
CA VAL A 434 4.71 -27.77 6.95
C VAL A 434 3.93 -27.75 5.63
N PRO A 435 2.58 -27.75 5.65
CA PRO A 435 1.79 -27.64 4.43
C PRO A 435 2.25 -26.48 3.55
N SER A 436 2.36 -26.75 2.25
CA SER A 436 2.95 -25.78 1.33
C SER A 436 2.47 -25.89 -0.10
N ALA A 437 2.43 -24.76 -0.82
CA ALA A 437 2.09 -24.72 -2.23
C ALA A 437 2.86 -23.62 -2.97
N ILE A 438 3.00 -23.77 -4.28
CA ILE A 438 3.19 -22.65 -5.20
C ILE A 438 1.85 -22.36 -5.84
N LEU A 439 1.45 -21.09 -5.88
CA LEU A 439 0.36 -20.62 -6.71
C LEU A 439 0.94 -19.74 -7.82
N GLU A 440 0.83 -20.23 -9.05
CA GLU A 440 1.03 -19.42 -10.24
C GLU A 440 -0.28 -18.69 -10.51
N MET A 441 -0.37 -17.44 -10.04
CA MET A 441 -1.63 -16.70 -9.97
C MET A 441 -2.24 -16.44 -11.35
N LEU A 442 -1.38 -16.24 -12.35
CA LEU A 442 -1.68 -15.89 -13.73
C LEU A 442 -0.42 -16.08 -14.60
N SER A 443 -0.50 -15.82 -15.91
CA SER A 443 0.69 -15.81 -16.79
C SER A 443 1.18 -14.40 -17.12
N HIS A 444 2.45 -14.10 -16.82
CA HIS A 444 3.03 -12.78 -17.10
C HIS A 444 3.44 -12.58 -18.57
N GLN A 445 3.37 -13.63 -19.39
CA GLN A 445 3.59 -13.55 -20.84
C GLN A 445 2.29 -13.34 -21.63
N ASN A 446 1.12 -13.46 -20.98
CA ASN A 446 -0.17 -13.32 -21.64
C ASN A 446 -0.75 -11.93 -21.36
N PHE A 447 -0.99 -11.15 -22.41
CA PHE A 447 -1.50 -9.79 -22.25
C PHE A 447 -2.87 -9.71 -21.52
N PRO A 448 -3.87 -10.55 -21.82
CA PRO A 448 -5.12 -10.60 -21.06
C PRO A 448 -4.95 -10.82 -19.55
N ASP A 449 -4.02 -11.69 -19.14
CA ASP A 449 -3.68 -11.87 -17.72
C ASP A 449 -3.03 -10.61 -17.15
N MET A 450 -2.14 -9.97 -17.91
CA MET A 450 -1.44 -8.75 -17.48
C MET A 450 -2.36 -7.53 -17.37
N ARG A 451 -3.49 -7.49 -18.09
CA ARG A 451 -4.54 -6.48 -17.87
C ARG A 451 -5.10 -6.56 -16.45
N ILE A 452 -5.33 -7.77 -15.94
CA ILE A 452 -5.76 -7.99 -14.54
C ILE A 452 -4.57 -7.74 -13.59
N ALA A 453 -3.37 -8.20 -13.94
CA ALA A 453 -2.20 -8.12 -13.07
C ALA A 453 -1.69 -6.68 -12.85
N GLN A 454 -1.86 -5.79 -13.83
CA GLN A 454 -1.47 -4.39 -13.72
C GLN A 454 -2.56 -3.51 -13.08
N ASP A 455 -3.83 -3.90 -13.17
CA ASP A 455 -4.95 -3.21 -12.52
C ASP A 455 -4.87 -3.35 -10.98
N PRO A 456 -4.80 -2.24 -10.21
CA PRO A 456 -4.84 -2.28 -8.75
C PRO A 456 -6.04 -3.06 -8.17
N LEU A 457 -7.22 -3.03 -8.80
CA LEU A 457 -8.38 -3.81 -8.37
C LEU A 457 -8.18 -5.31 -8.62
N GLY A 458 -7.56 -5.68 -9.75
CA GLY A 458 -7.16 -7.06 -10.01
C GLY A 458 -6.23 -7.59 -8.93
N LYS A 459 -5.21 -6.80 -8.55
CA LYS A 459 -4.29 -7.12 -7.43
C LYS A 459 -5.04 -7.30 -6.11
N PHE A 460 -5.99 -6.42 -5.80
CA PHE A 460 -6.82 -6.52 -4.60
C PHE A 460 -7.64 -7.82 -4.58
N TYR A 461 -8.30 -8.18 -5.68
CA TYR A 461 -9.14 -9.39 -5.74
C TYR A 461 -8.32 -10.69 -5.69
N ILE A 462 -7.15 -10.72 -6.36
CA ILE A 462 -6.20 -11.84 -6.25
C ILE A 462 -5.80 -12.03 -4.77
N ALA A 463 -5.34 -10.96 -4.12
CA ALA A 463 -4.94 -11.00 -2.71
C ALA A 463 -6.10 -11.41 -1.79
N ARG A 464 -7.31 -10.88 -2.01
CA ARG A 464 -8.50 -11.20 -1.21
C ARG A 464 -8.90 -12.67 -1.36
N SER A 465 -8.80 -13.24 -2.56
CA SER A 465 -9.08 -14.66 -2.79
C SER A 465 -8.10 -15.58 -2.06
N ILE A 466 -6.79 -15.26 -2.13
CA ILE A 466 -5.74 -16.00 -1.45
C ILE A 466 -5.92 -15.92 0.07
N TYR A 467 -6.18 -14.72 0.61
CA TYR A 467 -6.49 -14.51 2.03
C TYR A 467 -7.68 -15.37 2.48
N LYS A 468 -8.81 -15.33 1.77
CA LYS A 468 -10.01 -16.14 2.10
C LYS A 468 -9.67 -17.64 2.12
N THR A 469 -8.86 -18.11 1.17
CA THR A 469 -8.46 -19.52 1.11
C THR A 469 -7.56 -19.91 2.28
N ILE A 470 -6.56 -19.10 2.63
CA ILE A 470 -5.70 -19.33 3.80
C ILE A 470 -6.53 -19.36 5.09
N LEU A 471 -7.44 -18.40 5.26
CA LEU A 471 -8.33 -18.32 6.42
C LEU A 471 -9.13 -19.61 6.59
N ARG A 472 -9.76 -20.08 5.51
CA ARG A 472 -10.58 -21.30 5.50
C ARG A 472 -9.72 -22.52 5.79
N PHE A 473 -8.61 -22.68 5.07
CA PHE A 473 -7.69 -23.81 5.22
C PHE A 473 -7.14 -23.94 6.64
N VAL A 474 -6.64 -22.85 7.21
CA VAL A 474 -6.05 -22.85 8.56
C VAL A 474 -7.12 -23.18 9.60
N ASN A 475 -8.23 -22.45 9.63
CA ASN A 475 -9.23 -22.63 10.68
C ASN A 475 -9.93 -23.99 10.59
N SER A 476 -10.26 -24.46 9.38
CA SER A 476 -10.96 -25.73 9.17
C SER A 476 -10.11 -26.93 9.60
N ASN A 477 -8.80 -26.93 9.30
CA ASN A 477 -7.89 -28.00 9.73
C ASN A 477 -7.60 -27.99 11.23
N HIS A 478 -7.85 -26.86 11.92
CA HIS A 478 -7.86 -26.77 13.39
C HIS A 478 -9.23 -27.05 14.01
N GLY A 479 -10.27 -27.36 13.22
CA GLY A 479 -11.63 -27.58 13.71
C GLY A 479 -12.27 -26.33 14.31
N THR A 480 -11.83 -25.14 13.89
CA THR A 480 -12.29 -23.85 14.40
C THR A 480 -13.15 -23.12 13.37
N ARG A 481 -14.09 -22.31 13.86
CA ARG A 481 -14.90 -21.44 13.00
C ARG A 481 -14.06 -20.31 12.43
N TYR A 482 -14.40 -19.85 11.22
CA TYR A 482 -13.81 -18.65 10.63
C TYR A 482 -14.87 -17.64 10.18
N VAL A 483 -14.45 -16.39 10.06
CA VAL A 483 -15.21 -15.25 9.54
C VAL A 483 -14.25 -14.43 8.68
N VAL A 484 -14.67 -14.06 7.47
CA VAL A 484 -13.85 -13.20 6.59
C VAL A 484 -13.89 -11.76 7.11
N GLN A 485 -12.78 -11.02 7.02
CA GLN A 485 -12.74 -9.62 7.41
C GLN A 485 -13.59 -8.73 6.48
N PRO A 486 -14.14 -7.61 6.98
CA PRO A 486 -14.96 -6.71 6.16
C PRO A 486 -14.20 -6.01 5.04
N LEU A 487 -14.97 -5.39 4.13
CA LEU A 487 -14.47 -4.40 3.18
C LEU A 487 -14.42 -3.01 3.83
N ALA A 488 -13.61 -2.11 3.27
CA ALA A 488 -13.46 -0.74 3.79
C ALA A 488 -14.81 -0.01 3.77
N PRO A 489 -15.14 0.81 4.78
CA PRO A 489 -16.34 1.65 4.69
C PRO A 489 -16.30 2.58 3.48
N GLN A 490 -17.47 3.04 3.02
CA GLN A 490 -17.61 3.95 1.89
C GLN A 490 -18.38 5.21 2.29
N ASN A 491 -18.51 6.17 1.37
CA ASN A 491 -19.31 7.37 1.55
C ASN A 491 -18.95 8.12 2.85
N PHE A 492 -17.65 8.30 3.11
CA PHE A 492 -17.19 8.92 4.36
C PHE A 492 -17.37 10.44 4.31
N SER A 493 -17.80 11.03 5.43
CA SER A 493 -17.87 12.47 5.61
C SER A 493 -17.55 12.86 7.05
N VAL A 494 -16.94 14.04 7.20
CA VAL A 494 -16.70 14.70 8.48
C VAL A 494 -17.18 16.14 8.38
N THR A 495 -18.33 16.43 8.99
CA THR A 495 -18.89 17.79 9.07
C THR A 495 -18.73 18.33 10.49
N GLN A 496 -18.82 19.65 10.68
CA GLN A 496 -18.82 20.24 12.02
C GLN A 496 -19.97 21.22 12.21
N ASN A 497 -20.43 21.31 13.46
CA ASN A 497 -21.36 22.34 13.92
C ASN A 497 -20.97 22.76 15.35
N GLN A 498 -20.65 24.05 15.54
CA GLN A 498 -20.37 24.65 16.85
C GLN A 498 -19.37 23.85 17.72
N GLY A 499 -18.28 23.39 17.11
CA GLY A 499 -17.24 22.64 17.82
C GLY A 499 -17.51 21.16 18.01
N VAL A 500 -18.59 20.62 17.44
CA VAL A 500 -18.84 19.16 17.40
C VAL A 500 -18.67 18.67 15.97
N ALA A 501 -17.74 17.74 15.76
CA ALA A 501 -17.62 17.01 14.50
C ALA A 501 -18.64 15.86 14.46
N LEU A 502 -19.29 15.68 13.32
CA LEU A 502 -20.10 14.52 12.97
C LEU A 502 -19.38 13.73 11.88
N LEU A 503 -18.90 12.54 12.24
CA LEU A 503 -18.35 11.58 11.30
C LEU A 503 -19.47 10.63 10.87
N SER A 504 -19.55 10.31 9.57
CA SER A 504 -20.59 9.45 9.02
C SER A 504 -20.09 8.66 7.80
N TRP A 505 -20.46 7.39 7.70
CA TRP A 505 -20.06 6.48 6.61
C TRP A 505 -21.15 5.44 6.33
N THR A 506 -20.92 4.60 5.32
CA THR A 506 -21.75 3.42 5.04
C THR A 506 -20.93 2.15 5.11
N ALA A 507 -21.53 1.08 5.59
CA ALA A 507 -20.95 -0.26 5.49
C ALA A 507 -20.79 -0.67 4.02
N GLN A 508 -19.63 -1.20 3.64
CA GLN A 508 -19.47 -1.91 2.37
C GLN A 508 -19.71 -3.40 2.60
N LEU A 509 -20.73 -3.96 1.95
CA LEU A 509 -21.02 -5.39 1.99
C LEU A 509 -20.27 -6.12 0.89
N ASP A 510 -19.69 -7.28 1.22
CA ASP A 510 -19.11 -8.18 0.24
C ASP A 510 -20.20 -9.08 -0.35
N LYS A 511 -20.47 -8.92 -1.65
CA LYS A 511 -21.56 -9.64 -2.33
C LYS A 511 -21.30 -11.15 -2.43
N THR A 512 -20.04 -11.58 -2.45
CA THR A 512 -19.66 -12.99 -2.59
C THR A 512 -19.22 -13.62 -1.28
N GLU A 513 -19.13 -12.84 -0.19
CA GLU A 513 -18.74 -13.32 1.13
C GLU A 513 -19.59 -12.70 2.25
N PRO A 514 -20.81 -13.21 2.48
CA PRO A 514 -21.73 -12.66 3.50
C PRO A 514 -21.17 -12.65 4.92
N SER A 515 -20.20 -13.52 5.25
CA SER A 515 -19.56 -13.52 6.57
C SER A 515 -18.73 -12.25 6.83
N ALA A 516 -18.30 -11.55 5.77
CA ALA A 516 -17.54 -10.31 5.84
C ALA A 516 -18.35 -9.09 6.32
N ARG A 517 -19.59 -9.28 6.79
CA ARG A 517 -20.41 -8.17 7.29
C ARG A 517 -19.74 -7.51 8.52
N PRO A 518 -19.64 -6.17 8.56
CA PRO A 518 -19.12 -5.46 9.73
C PRO A 518 -20.06 -5.55 10.93
N THR A 519 -19.49 -5.62 12.13
CA THR A 519 -20.21 -5.55 13.41
C THR A 519 -19.91 -4.28 14.20
N SER A 520 -18.75 -3.66 13.94
CA SER A 520 -18.30 -2.42 14.56
C SER A 520 -17.30 -1.72 13.63
N TYR A 521 -16.81 -0.56 14.04
CA TYR A 521 -15.86 0.26 13.30
C TYR A 521 -14.77 0.80 14.22
N ILE A 522 -13.60 1.10 13.67
CA ILE A 522 -12.51 1.80 14.36
C ILE A 522 -12.36 3.17 13.71
N ILE A 523 -12.35 4.21 14.54
CA ILE A 523 -12.01 5.57 14.11
C ILE A 523 -10.57 5.82 14.52
N TYR A 524 -9.72 6.08 13.53
CA TYR A 524 -8.37 6.57 13.75
C TYR A 524 -8.37 8.09 13.68
N LYS A 525 -7.73 8.74 14.63
CA LYS A 525 -7.63 10.20 14.72
C LYS A 525 -6.17 10.64 14.69
N ALA A 526 -5.87 11.68 13.92
CA ALA A 526 -4.62 12.42 13.99
C ALA A 526 -4.89 13.91 14.22
N GLU A 527 -3.94 14.61 14.85
CA GLU A 527 -4.06 16.01 15.25
C GLU A 527 -2.95 16.85 14.63
N GLY A 528 -3.31 17.89 13.89
CA GLY A 528 -2.35 18.73 13.16
C GLY A 528 -1.40 17.90 12.30
N GLN A 529 -0.10 18.00 12.57
CA GLN A 529 0.94 17.25 11.86
C GLN A 529 1.30 15.90 12.53
N GLY A 530 0.62 15.52 13.62
CA GLY A 530 0.84 14.27 14.33
C GLY A 530 0.44 13.02 13.54
N GLY A 531 0.82 11.85 14.06
CA GLY A 531 0.43 10.54 13.54
C GLY A 531 -1.01 10.17 13.90
N PHE A 532 -1.50 9.09 13.30
CA PHE A 532 -2.77 8.49 13.72
C PHE A 532 -2.57 7.71 15.03
N ASP A 533 -3.51 7.89 15.95
CA ASP A 533 -3.62 7.12 17.18
C ASP A 533 -3.86 5.61 16.91
N ASN A 534 -3.94 4.82 17.98
CA ASN A 534 -4.20 3.39 17.87
C ASN A 534 -5.69 3.05 17.59
N GLY A 535 -6.54 4.06 17.42
CA GLY A 535 -7.95 3.92 17.07
C GLY A 535 -8.90 3.71 18.25
N THR A 536 -10.17 4.12 18.06
CA THR A 536 -11.26 3.95 19.02
C THR A 536 -12.43 3.21 18.38
N ILE A 537 -12.97 2.19 19.06
CA ILE A 537 -14.10 1.39 18.56
C ILE A 537 -15.43 2.12 18.73
N VAL A 538 -16.27 2.04 17.71
CA VAL A 538 -17.68 2.45 17.73
C VAL A 538 -18.58 1.39 17.08
N ASN A 539 -19.85 1.33 17.49
CA ASN A 539 -20.80 0.30 17.03
C ASN A 539 -21.83 0.83 16.02
N THR A 540 -21.66 2.08 15.58
CA THR A 540 -22.57 2.76 14.66
C THR A 540 -21.80 3.31 13.47
N THR A 541 -22.48 3.53 12.35
CA THR A 541 -21.88 4.16 11.14
C THR A 541 -21.81 5.69 11.21
N ARG A 542 -21.95 6.23 12.42
CA ARG A 542 -21.92 7.65 12.72
C ARG A 542 -21.38 7.84 14.13
N CYS A 543 -20.59 8.87 14.34
CA CYS A 543 -20.15 9.26 15.67
C CYS A 543 -20.02 10.78 15.77
N GLN A 544 -20.06 11.29 17.00
CA GLN A 544 -19.75 12.69 17.29
C GLN A 544 -18.45 12.77 18.07
N MET A 545 -17.65 13.81 17.81
CA MET A 545 -16.42 14.08 18.54
C MET A 545 -16.32 15.56 18.86
N GLN A 546 -15.92 15.87 20.08
CA GLN A 546 -15.67 17.24 20.50
C GLN A 546 -14.39 17.74 19.84
N LEU A 547 -14.46 18.92 19.22
CA LEU A 547 -13.31 19.60 18.64
C LEU A 547 -12.81 20.67 19.61
N GLU A 548 -11.49 20.76 19.73
CA GLU A 548 -10.82 21.90 20.34
C GLU A 548 -10.76 23.07 19.34
N PRO A 549 -11.10 24.31 19.75
CA PRO A 549 -10.94 25.50 18.91
C PRO A 549 -9.52 25.64 18.33
N GLY A 550 -9.40 25.95 17.04
CA GLY A 550 -8.11 26.22 16.39
C GLY A 550 -7.32 24.97 15.98
N LYS A 551 -7.78 23.77 16.33
CA LYS A 551 -7.05 22.52 16.11
C LYS A 551 -7.61 21.75 14.93
N LEU A 552 -6.72 21.43 13.97
CA LEU A 552 -7.06 20.64 12.79
C LEU A 552 -7.02 19.14 13.16
N TYR A 553 -8.07 18.42 12.78
CA TYR A 553 -8.17 16.98 12.99
C TYR A 553 -8.25 16.26 11.66
N HIS A 554 -7.68 15.05 11.62
CA HIS A 554 -7.78 14.12 10.50
C HIS A 554 -8.34 12.79 10.98
N PHE A 555 -9.23 12.19 10.18
CA PHE A 555 -9.91 10.96 10.51
C PHE A 555 -9.88 9.98 9.35
N LYS A 556 -9.82 8.70 9.67
CA LYS A 556 -10.10 7.59 8.76
C LYS A 556 -10.79 6.47 9.53
N VAL A 557 -11.59 5.66 8.85
CA VAL A 557 -12.42 4.64 9.50
C VAL A 557 -12.12 3.26 8.91
N ALA A 558 -12.01 2.25 9.75
CA ALA A 558 -12.00 0.84 9.34
C ALA A 558 -13.24 0.11 9.87
N ALA A 559 -13.66 -0.92 9.16
CA ALA A 559 -14.70 -1.84 9.58
C ALA A 559 -14.10 -3.06 10.29
N VAL A 560 -14.79 -3.58 11.30
CA VAL A 560 -14.34 -4.73 12.10
C VAL A 560 -15.46 -5.75 12.24
N ASN A 561 -15.08 -7.03 12.21
CA ASN A 561 -15.91 -8.13 12.69
C ASN A 561 -15.05 -9.17 13.43
N ALA A 562 -15.63 -10.34 13.75
CA ALA A 562 -14.92 -11.41 14.43
C ALA A 562 -13.69 -11.94 13.68
N GLY A 563 -13.64 -11.76 12.36
CA GLY A 563 -12.58 -12.20 11.46
C GLY A 563 -11.38 -11.27 11.34
N GLY A 564 -11.55 -9.98 11.62
CA GLY A 564 -10.48 -8.99 11.49
C GLY A 564 -10.96 -7.58 11.18
N GLU A 565 -10.03 -6.77 10.70
CA GLU A 565 -10.20 -5.36 10.31
C GLU A 565 -10.07 -5.18 8.79
N SER A 566 -10.88 -4.31 8.20
CA SER A 566 -10.78 -3.94 6.79
C SER A 566 -9.58 -3.01 6.50
N PHE A 567 -9.37 -2.65 5.23
CA PHE A 567 -8.64 -1.41 4.92
C PHE A 567 -9.42 -0.18 5.41
N THR A 568 -8.77 0.97 5.50
CA THR A 568 -9.41 2.22 5.93
C THR A 568 -10.11 2.94 4.78
N THR A 569 -11.03 3.83 5.10
CA THR A 569 -11.49 4.91 4.21
C THR A 569 -10.33 5.82 3.79
N GLU A 570 -10.63 6.75 2.89
CA GLU A 570 -9.85 7.98 2.71
C GLU A 570 -9.70 8.77 4.03
N THR A 571 -8.67 9.59 4.11
CA THR A 571 -8.43 10.52 5.23
C THR A 571 -9.16 11.82 4.98
N LEU A 572 -10.07 12.18 5.90
CA LEU A 572 -10.85 13.40 5.87
C LEU A 572 -10.46 14.33 7.02
N SER A 573 -10.62 15.64 6.83
CA SER A 573 -10.17 16.67 7.77
C SER A 573 -11.30 17.59 8.24
N VAL A 574 -11.19 18.09 9.46
CA VAL A 574 -12.17 19.01 10.04
C VAL A 574 -11.48 20.01 10.97
N LEU A 575 -11.96 21.25 10.97
CA LEU A 575 -11.46 22.33 11.82
C LEU A 575 -12.62 23.18 12.31
N TYR A 576 -12.61 23.48 13.61
CA TYR A 576 -13.50 24.44 14.22
C TYR A 576 -12.72 25.66 14.74
N ASN A 577 -13.08 26.83 14.23
CA ASN A 577 -12.57 28.14 14.58
C ASN A 577 -13.75 29.02 15.01
N PRO A 578 -13.93 29.30 16.32
CA PRO A 578 -15.04 30.12 16.82
C PRO A 578 -15.13 31.52 16.20
N ALA A 579 -13.97 32.10 15.85
CA ALA A 579 -13.88 33.42 15.21
C ALA A 579 -14.10 33.40 13.70
N ALA A 580 -14.20 32.21 13.07
CA ALA A 580 -14.40 32.10 11.64
C ALA A 580 -15.84 32.47 11.26
N SER A 581 -15.99 33.44 10.35
CA SER A 581 -17.28 33.84 9.77
C SER A 581 -17.61 33.10 8.47
N LYS A 582 -16.67 32.27 7.97
CA LYS A 582 -16.77 31.53 6.70
C LYS A 582 -16.44 30.05 6.94
N SER A 583 -17.04 29.17 6.15
CA SER A 583 -16.83 27.73 6.17
C SER A 583 -16.49 27.22 4.78
N VAL A 584 -15.52 26.31 4.70
CA VAL A 584 -15.11 25.65 3.45
C VAL A 584 -15.41 24.16 3.56
N LEU A 585 -16.01 23.61 2.50
CA LEU A 585 -16.13 22.17 2.31
C LEU A 585 -15.06 21.68 1.33
N ILE A 586 -14.20 20.77 1.78
CA ILE A 586 -13.25 20.07 0.91
C ILE A 586 -13.89 18.76 0.45
N VAL A 587 -14.04 18.58 -0.85
CA VAL A 587 -14.64 17.38 -1.46
C VAL A 587 -13.55 16.60 -2.16
N ASN A 588 -13.27 15.38 -1.70
CA ASN A 588 -12.36 14.49 -2.41
C ASN A 588 -13.10 13.73 -3.51
N ASN A 589 -12.76 14.01 -4.75
CA ASN A 589 -13.21 13.28 -5.93
C ASN A 589 -12.10 12.45 -6.57
N PHE A 590 -10.89 12.41 -5.98
CA PHE A 590 -9.78 11.62 -6.51
C PHE A 590 -9.81 10.21 -5.92
N HIS A 591 -10.54 9.33 -6.60
CA HIS A 591 -10.71 7.92 -6.26
C HIS A 591 -9.95 6.99 -7.19
N ARG A 592 -9.57 7.49 -8.37
CA ARG A 592 -8.99 6.70 -9.45
C ARG A 592 -7.76 5.89 -9.00
N LEU A 593 -7.87 4.58 -9.26
CA LEU A 593 -6.79 3.61 -9.31
C LEU A 593 -6.86 2.95 -10.69
N ALA A 594 -5.74 2.89 -11.42
CA ALA A 594 -5.75 2.41 -12.79
C ALA A 594 -4.43 1.73 -13.15
N SER A 595 -4.49 0.76 -14.06
CA SER A 595 -3.30 0.28 -14.77
C SER A 595 -2.75 1.38 -15.68
N PRO A 596 -1.52 1.24 -16.20
CA PRO A 596 -1.08 2.03 -17.34
C PRO A 596 -2.07 1.98 -18.51
N GLN A 597 -1.96 2.95 -19.41
CA GLN A 597 -2.78 3.05 -20.62
C GLN A 597 -2.73 1.75 -21.40
N VAL A 598 -3.90 1.14 -21.59
CA VAL A 598 -4.06 -0.09 -22.35
C VAL A 598 -4.09 0.24 -23.85
N VAL A 599 -3.28 -0.48 -24.62
CA VAL A 599 -3.36 -0.58 -26.09
C VAL A 599 -3.80 -2.01 -26.41
N ASP A 600 -4.94 -2.18 -27.08
CA ASP A 600 -5.52 -3.50 -27.38
C ASP A 600 -6.39 -3.39 -28.64
N ASP A 601 -5.80 -3.69 -29.80
CA ASP A 601 -6.47 -3.70 -31.11
C ASP A 601 -6.08 -4.93 -31.94
N GLU A 602 -6.43 -4.95 -33.23
CA GLU A 602 -6.15 -6.10 -34.11
C GLU A 602 -4.65 -6.35 -34.29
N GLU A 603 -3.82 -5.30 -34.28
CA GLU A 603 -2.39 -5.34 -34.57
C GLU A 603 -1.52 -5.17 -33.31
N LYS A 604 -2.01 -4.45 -32.29
CA LYS A 604 -1.21 -3.99 -31.15
C LYS A 604 -1.79 -4.41 -29.81
N GLN A 605 -0.92 -4.83 -28.91
CA GLN A 605 -1.25 -5.12 -27.51
C GLN A 605 -0.15 -4.62 -26.55
N GLY A 606 -0.55 -4.05 -25.42
CA GLY A 606 0.41 -3.62 -24.41
C GLY A 606 -0.03 -2.47 -23.51
N PHE A 607 0.97 -1.87 -22.89
CA PHE A 607 0.83 -0.75 -21.95
C PHE A 607 1.71 0.44 -22.37
N ASP A 608 1.12 1.62 -22.57
CA ASP A 608 1.86 2.84 -22.90
C ASP A 608 2.01 3.78 -21.69
N LEU A 609 3.17 3.71 -21.04
CA LEU A 609 3.48 4.57 -19.90
C LEU A 609 3.60 6.07 -20.25
N ASN A 610 3.81 6.43 -21.53
CA ASN A 610 3.88 7.84 -21.92
C ASN A 610 2.48 8.46 -21.98
N GLN A 611 1.48 7.70 -22.42
CA GLN A 611 0.11 8.17 -22.54
C GLN A 611 -0.62 8.19 -21.19
N ASP A 612 -0.41 7.20 -20.33
CA ASP A 612 -0.81 7.26 -18.92
C ASP A 612 -0.06 6.16 -18.17
N PRO A 613 0.79 6.48 -17.18
CA PRO A 613 1.43 5.46 -16.36
C PRO A 613 0.47 4.77 -15.39
N GLY A 614 -0.78 5.24 -15.27
CA GLY A 614 -1.77 4.73 -14.34
C GLY A 614 -1.57 5.26 -12.93
N VAL A 615 -2.35 4.74 -11.98
CA VAL A 615 -2.35 5.19 -10.58
C VAL A 615 -2.44 3.97 -9.66
N SER A 616 -1.36 3.67 -8.92
CA SER A 616 -1.34 2.59 -7.94
C SER A 616 -2.03 2.96 -6.62
N TYR A 617 -2.37 1.95 -5.82
CA TYR A 617 -2.73 2.14 -4.41
C TYR A 617 -1.47 2.45 -3.61
N GLY A 618 -1.28 3.73 -3.26
CA GLY A 618 -0.06 4.24 -2.66
C GLY A 618 1.20 3.98 -3.51
N LEU A 619 2.35 3.86 -2.85
CA LEU A 619 3.64 3.59 -3.48
C LEU A 619 3.63 2.24 -4.25
N THR A 620 4.40 2.12 -5.33
CA THR A 620 4.60 0.86 -6.06
C THR A 620 6.07 0.66 -6.47
N ALA A 621 6.49 -0.61 -6.54
CA ALA A 621 7.83 -1.06 -6.94
C ALA A 621 7.81 -1.90 -8.24
N GLY A 622 6.68 -1.86 -8.97
CA GLY A 622 6.32 -2.90 -9.94
C GLY A 622 6.82 -2.74 -11.37
N TRP A 623 7.59 -1.71 -11.71
CA TRP A 623 7.91 -1.40 -13.12
C TRP A 623 9.37 -1.67 -13.49
N SER A 624 9.57 -2.24 -14.68
CA SER A 624 10.89 -2.38 -15.28
C SER A 624 11.23 -1.20 -16.17
N GLY A 625 10.29 -0.74 -17.01
CA GLY A 625 10.48 0.32 -18.00
C GLY A 625 9.36 0.35 -19.03
N LYS A 626 9.45 1.24 -20.02
CA LYS A 626 8.47 1.39 -21.10
C LYS A 626 8.45 0.18 -22.02
N GLN A 627 7.26 -0.22 -22.45
CA GLN A 627 7.09 -1.21 -23.52
C GLN A 627 7.55 -0.63 -24.86
N GLN A 628 8.32 -1.41 -25.61
CA GLN A 628 8.91 -1.00 -26.89
C GLN A 628 8.28 -1.74 -28.08
N VAL A 629 7.74 -2.94 -27.86
CA VAL A 629 7.14 -3.77 -28.90
C VAL A 629 5.68 -4.06 -28.56
N PHE A 630 4.78 -3.54 -29.39
CA PHE A 630 3.32 -3.72 -29.26
C PHE A 630 2.76 -4.73 -30.29
N ASP A 631 3.53 -5.11 -31.30
CA ASP A 631 3.11 -5.97 -32.41
C ASP A 631 2.61 -7.34 -31.91
N ARG A 632 1.30 -7.57 -32.02
CA ARG A 632 0.60 -8.76 -31.54
C ARG A 632 1.03 -10.03 -32.28
N SER A 633 1.51 -9.92 -33.53
CA SER A 633 2.00 -11.08 -34.30
C SER A 633 3.27 -11.70 -33.69
N ARG A 634 3.95 -10.98 -32.79
CA ARG A 634 5.21 -11.40 -32.14
C ARG A 634 5.01 -12.02 -30.76
N MET A 635 3.77 -12.35 -30.40
CA MET A 635 3.45 -13.00 -29.14
C MET A 635 4.16 -14.35 -29.00
N GLY A 636 4.72 -14.61 -27.82
CA GLY A 636 5.48 -15.84 -27.54
C GLY A 636 6.98 -15.79 -27.84
N ASN A 637 7.48 -14.72 -28.45
CA ASN A 637 8.91 -14.50 -28.62
C ASN A 637 9.48 -13.85 -27.34
N GLU A 638 10.47 -14.47 -26.71
CA GLU A 638 11.08 -13.96 -25.45
C GLU A 638 12.31 -13.06 -25.68
N THR A 639 12.62 -12.71 -26.93
CA THR A 639 13.74 -11.81 -27.28
C THR A 639 13.32 -10.34 -27.26
N SER A 640 14.25 -9.43 -27.56
CA SER A 640 13.97 -7.99 -27.72
C SER A 640 12.98 -7.63 -28.82
N PHE A 641 12.55 -8.62 -29.61
CA PHE A 641 11.57 -8.46 -30.67
C PHE A 641 10.18 -8.96 -30.28
N GLY A 642 9.99 -9.53 -29.09
CA GLY A 642 8.73 -10.11 -28.66
C GLY A 642 7.68 -9.10 -28.24
N LEU A 643 6.39 -9.47 -28.40
CA LEU A 643 5.28 -8.69 -27.85
C LEU A 643 5.52 -8.42 -26.35
N GLY A 644 5.32 -7.18 -25.93
CA GLY A 644 5.47 -6.79 -24.54
C GLY A 644 6.90 -6.43 -24.15
N PHE A 645 7.91 -6.68 -24.99
CA PHE A 645 9.31 -6.38 -24.64
C PHE A 645 9.46 -4.96 -24.12
N SER A 646 10.08 -4.82 -22.94
CA SER A 646 10.12 -3.58 -22.17
C SER A 646 11.53 -3.23 -21.69
N GLY A 647 11.77 -1.94 -21.48
CA GLY A 647 13.02 -1.41 -20.93
C GLY A 647 13.28 -1.77 -19.47
N ASN A 648 14.37 -1.22 -18.92
CA ASN A 648 14.85 -1.45 -17.56
C ASN A 648 15.11 -0.15 -16.76
N GLU A 649 14.75 1.01 -17.31
CA GLU A 649 15.06 2.34 -16.78
C GLU A 649 14.25 2.73 -15.53
N MET A 650 13.24 1.93 -15.15
CA MET A 650 12.43 2.10 -13.95
C MET A 650 12.79 1.12 -12.83
N ILE A 651 13.66 0.14 -13.09
CA ILE A 651 14.09 -0.83 -12.07
C ILE A 651 14.75 -0.12 -10.88
N GLY A 652 14.29 -0.42 -9.67
CA GLY A 652 14.79 0.19 -8.44
C GLY A 652 14.25 1.59 -8.15
N LYS A 653 13.41 2.13 -9.04
CA LYS A 653 12.62 3.34 -8.78
C LYS A 653 11.26 2.94 -8.22
N PHE A 654 10.77 3.76 -7.29
CA PHE A 654 9.43 3.61 -6.72
C PHE A 654 8.58 4.78 -7.19
N VAL A 655 7.30 4.51 -7.41
CA VAL A 655 6.35 5.50 -7.93
C VAL A 655 5.20 5.64 -6.94
N ALA A 656 4.94 6.86 -6.51
CA ALA A 656 3.82 7.20 -5.65
C ALA A 656 2.51 7.21 -6.46
N GLY A 657 1.48 6.58 -5.91
CA GLY A 657 0.12 6.54 -6.45
C GLY A 657 -0.86 7.30 -5.54
N ASN A 658 -2.11 6.85 -5.50
CA ASN A 658 -3.13 7.47 -4.65
C ASN A 658 -3.07 6.92 -3.22
N ASP A 659 -2.68 7.75 -2.26
CA ASP A 659 -2.66 7.45 -0.81
C ASP A 659 -4.00 7.78 -0.11
N PHE A 660 -4.98 8.33 -0.83
CA PHE A 660 -6.30 8.72 -0.32
C PHE A 660 -6.25 9.67 0.88
N ASN A 661 -5.28 10.59 0.91
CA ASN A 661 -5.05 11.53 2.02
C ASN A 661 -4.92 13.00 1.61
N TYR A 662 -5.13 13.35 0.34
CA TYR A 662 -4.84 14.68 -0.20
C TYR A 662 -5.71 15.82 0.37
N VAL A 663 -6.87 15.49 0.98
CA VAL A 663 -7.66 16.44 1.78
C VAL A 663 -6.83 17.08 2.90
N GLN A 664 -5.88 16.34 3.50
CA GLN A 664 -5.00 16.85 4.55
C GLN A 664 -4.16 18.03 4.07
N ALA A 665 -3.62 17.97 2.84
CA ALA A 665 -2.78 19.03 2.28
C ALA A 665 -3.57 20.33 2.06
N HIS A 666 -4.81 20.21 1.56
CA HIS A 666 -5.73 21.34 1.40
C HIS A 666 -6.16 21.91 2.75
N ALA A 667 -6.62 21.06 3.67
CA ALA A 667 -7.08 21.50 4.98
C ALA A 667 -5.98 22.21 5.79
N THR A 668 -4.74 21.73 5.71
CA THR A 668 -3.58 22.37 6.35
C THR A 668 -3.36 23.79 5.80
N SER A 669 -3.37 23.95 4.48
CA SER A 669 -3.24 25.26 3.83
C SER A 669 -4.38 26.23 4.19
N ILE A 670 -5.63 25.76 4.26
CA ILE A 670 -6.79 26.60 4.64
C ILE A 670 -6.69 27.02 6.12
N ALA A 671 -6.33 26.07 6.99
CA ALA A 671 -6.21 26.27 8.43
C ALA A 671 -5.19 27.37 8.77
N ALA A 672 -4.13 27.51 7.98
CA ALA A 672 -3.06 28.51 8.17
C ALA A 672 -3.58 29.97 8.20
N SER A 673 -4.75 30.25 7.63
CA SER A 673 -5.34 31.61 7.68
C SER A 673 -6.05 31.93 9.00
N GLY A 674 -6.50 30.92 9.75
CA GLY A 674 -7.37 31.09 10.93
C GLY A 674 -8.77 31.65 10.64
N LYS A 675 -9.16 31.85 9.36
CA LYS A 675 -10.41 32.54 8.97
C LYS A 675 -11.60 31.63 8.70
N TYR A 676 -11.37 30.33 8.56
CA TYR A 676 -12.37 29.38 8.08
C TYR A 676 -12.61 28.25 9.06
N ASN A 677 -13.86 27.81 9.15
CA ASN A 677 -14.17 26.44 9.55
C ASN A 677 -13.98 25.49 8.36
N ILE A 678 -13.60 24.25 8.64
CA ILE A 678 -13.36 23.24 7.60
C ILE A 678 -14.23 22.02 7.88
N SER A 679 -14.88 21.51 6.84
CA SER A 679 -15.47 20.17 6.79
C SER A 679 -14.98 19.48 5.52
N SER A 680 -15.01 18.15 5.48
CA SER A 680 -14.64 17.45 4.26
C SER A 680 -15.43 16.17 4.06
N CYS A 681 -15.53 15.73 2.80
CA CYS A 681 -16.22 14.51 2.46
C CYS A 681 -15.74 13.89 1.14
N SER A 682 -16.08 12.62 0.94
CA SER A 682 -16.09 11.99 -0.38
C SER A 682 -17.03 12.73 -1.34
N SER A 683 -16.75 12.76 -2.65
CA SER A 683 -17.70 13.27 -3.63
C SER A 683 -18.99 12.44 -3.70
N GLU A 684 -18.93 11.15 -3.37
CA GLU A 684 -20.09 10.24 -3.39
C GLU A 684 -21.23 10.70 -2.45
N VAL A 685 -20.89 11.32 -1.30
CA VAL A 685 -21.91 11.80 -0.36
C VAL A 685 -22.60 13.08 -0.82
N ILE A 686 -21.99 13.85 -1.72
CA ILE A 686 -22.62 15.00 -2.36
C ILE A 686 -23.77 14.52 -3.24
N THR A 687 -23.49 13.54 -4.10
CA THR A 687 -24.48 12.90 -4.98
C THR A 687 -25.64 12.30 -4.19
N SER A 688 -25.38 11.72 -3.02
CA SER A 688 -26.44 11.18 -2.14
C SER A 688 -27.26 12.25 -1.40
N GLY A 689 -26.82 13.52 -1.38
CA GLY A 689 -27.46 14.61 -0.64
C GLY A 689 -27.20 14.64 0.87
N ARG A 690 -26.41 13.71 1.42
CA ARG A 690 -26.05 13.67 2.85
C ARG A 690 -25.24 14.89 3.27
N VAL A 691 -24.39 15.39 2.38
CA VAL A 691 -23.67 16.67 2.54
C VAL A 691 -24.09 17.59 1.40
N GLN A 692 -24.49 18.82 1.72
CA GLN A 692 -25.01 19.77 0.75
C GLN A 692 -24.06 20.95 0.61
N MET A 693 -23.56 21.18 -0.62
CA MET A 693 -22.59 22.24 -0.91
C MET A 693 -23.08 23.64 -0.53
N LYS A 694 -24.39 23.92 -0.69
CA LYS A 694 -25.01 25.22 -0.35
C LYS A 694 -24.85 25.65 1.11
N ASN A 695 -24.51 24.73 2.02
CA ASN A 695 -24.31 25.04 3.44
C ASN A 695 -22.94 25.68 3.71
N TYR A 696 -22.07 25.77 2.71
CA TYR A 696 -20.71 26.25 2.84
C TYR A 696 -20.50 27.46 1.94
N GLN A 697 -19.68 28.41 2.40
CA GLN A 697 -19.39 29.62 1.64
C GLN A 697 -18.49 29.33 0.45
N ALA A 698 -17.59 28.35 0.57
CA ALA A 698 -16.78 27.87 -0.55
C ALA A 698 -16.68 26.34 -0.57
N VAL A 699 -16.53 25.78 -1.76
CA VAL A 699 -16.24 24.36 -1.99
C VAL A 699 -14.88 24.24 -2.65
N ASP A 700 -14.05 23.34 -2.16
CA ASP A 700 -12.75 22.97 -2.71
C ASP A 700 -12.85 21.52 -3.20
N LEU A 701 -12.96 21.33 -4.51
CA LEU A 701 -13.14 20.03 -5.16
C LEU A 701 -11.79 19.51 -5.69
N ILE A 702 -11.30 18.43 -5.09
CA ILE A 702 -10.04 17.79 -5.46
C ILE A 702 -10.35 16.70 -6.48
N ASN A 703 -10.00 16.94 -7.75
CA ASN A 703 -10.09 15.93 -8.81
C ASN A 703 -8.81 15.12 -8.94
N GLY A 704 -7.65 15.63 -8.52
CA GLY A 704 -6.39 14.88 -8.63
C GLY A 704 -6.13 14.37 -10.04
N LEU A 705 -6.01 13.05 -10.23
CA LEU A 705 -5.92 12.40 -11.55
C LEU A 705 -7.20 11.65 -11.96
N GLU A 706 -8.35 11.98 -11.36
CA GLU A 706 -9.65 11.39 -11.70
C GLU A 706 -9.94 11.55 -13.20
N ARG A 707 -10.36 10.49 -13.88
CA ARG A 707 -10.81 10.50 -15.28
C ARG A 707 -11.50 9.21 -15.67
N HIS A 708 -12.30 9.24 -16.73
CA HIS A 708 -12.77 8.02 -17.39
C HIS A 708 -11.76 7.59 -18.46
N ASP A 709 -11.09 6.45 -18.24
CA ASP A 709 -10.07 5.94 -19.18
C ASP A 709 -10.62 4.89 -20.17
N GLY A 710 -11.85 4.42 -19.96
CA GLY A 710 -12.55 3.48 -20.84
C GLY A 710 -12.07 2.02 -20.77
N TYR A 711 -11.07 1.70 -19.94
CA TYR A 711 -10.52 0.33 -19.84
C TYR A 711 -10.40 -0.20 -18.41
N THR A 712 -10.32 0.68 -17.40
CA THR A 712 -10.29 0.28 -15.99
C THR A 712 -11.65 -0.29 -15.60
N HIS A 713 -11.65 -1.37 -14.81
CA HIS A 713 -12.89 -2.06 -14.44
C HIS A 713 -13.84 -1.18 -13.60
N ALA A 714 -13.28 -0.32 -12.74
CA ALA A 714 -14.05 0.68 -12.00
C ALA A 714 -14.31 1.93 -12.84
N TYR A 715 -15.51 2.49 -12.66
CA TYR A 715 -15.91 3.72 -13.33
C TYR A 715 -15.44 4.94 -12.53
N PHE A 716 -14.47 5.64 -13.10
CA PHE A 716 -13.90 6.91 -12.63
C PHE A 716 -14.25 8.02 -13.62
N LYS A 717 -14.47 9.24 -13.15
CA LYS A 717 -14.89 10.37 -14.00
C LYS A 717 -14.66 11.72 -13.30
N SER A 718 -13.98 12.66 -13.95
CA SER A 718 -13.70 14.00 -13.42
C SER A 718 -14.97 14.71 -12.98
N PHE A 719 -16.04 14.60 -13.79
CA PHE A 719 -17.36 15.13 -13.46
C PHE A 719 -18.47 14.17 -13.91
N THR A 720 -18.89 13.30 -13.00
CA THR A 720 -20.10 12.49 -13.24
C THR A 720 -21.33 13.40 -13.49
N PRO A 721 -22.35 12.95 -14.23
CA PRO A 721 -23.55 13.75 -14.46
C PRO A 721 -24.21 14.26 -13.17
N ALA A 722 -24.19 13.45 -12.10
CA ALA A 722 -24.70 13.84 -10.79
C ALA A 722 -23.86 14.95 -10.12
N LEU A 723 -22.53 14.89 -10.24
CA LEU A 723 -21.64 15.93 -9.74
C LEU A 723 -21.79 17.23 -10.54
N GLN A 724 -21.89 17.16 -11.87
CA GLN A 724 -22.16 18.34 -12.71
C GLN A 724 -23.45 19.04 -12.28
N ASN A 725 -24.52 18.28 -12.04
CA ASN A 725 -25.80 18.83 -11.59
C ASN A 725 -25.68 19.47 -10.21
N SER A 726 -24.94 18.86 -9.29
CA SER A 726 -24.69 19.43 -7.97
C SER A 726 -23.90 20.75 -8.05
N ILE A 727 -22.91 20.83 -8.95
CA ILE A 727 -22.14 22.06 -9.20
C ILE A 727 -23.02 23.14 -9.84
N ARG A 728 -23.85 22.80 -10.84
CA ARG A 728 -24.84 23.72 -11.44
C ARG A 728 -25.75 24.34 -10.39
N GLN A 729 -26.30 23.51 -9.49
CA GLN A 729 -27.18 23.97 -8.42
C GLN A 729 -26.45 24.85 -7.40
N TYR A 730 -25.21 24.52 -7.06
CA TYR A 730 -24.41 25.34 -6.16
C TYR A 730 -24.08 26.70 -6.80
N ALA A 731 -23.70 26.72 -8.08
CA ALA A 731 -23.44 27.95 -8.81
C ALA A 731 -24.70 28.84 -8.94
N SER A 732 -25.86 28.27 -9.24
CA SER A 732 -27.11 29.05 -9.36
C SER A 732 -27.57 29.68 -8.04
N GLN A 733 -27.10 29.17 -6.90
CA GLN A 733 -27.34 29.71 -5.55
C GLN A 733 -26.24 30.67 -5.08
N GLY A 734 -25.35 31.08 -5.99
CA GLY A 734 -24.25 31.99 -5.73
C GLY A 734 -23.03 31.36 -5.05
N GLY A 735 -22.84 30.06 -5.27
CA GLY A 735 -21.72 29.30 -4.76
C GLY A 735 -20.36 29.82 -5.23
N ARG A 736 -19.33 29.47 -4.45
CA ARG A 736 -17.92 29.79 -4.74
C ARG A 736 -17.14 28.49 -4.76
N ILE A 737 -16.51 28.14 -5.87
CA ILE A 737 -15.89 26.83 -6.05
C ILE A 737 -14.45 26.92 -6.55
N LEU A 738 -13.55 26.19 -5.92
CA LEU A 738 -12.24 25.82 -6.43
C LEU A 738 -12.30 24.38 -6.94
N ILE A 739 -11.74 24.14 -8.13
CA ILE A 739 -11.53 22.82 -8.69
C ILE A 739 -10.06 22.70 -9.11
N SER A 740 -9.38 21.62 -8.70
CA SER A 740 -8.01 21.34 -9.14
C SER A 740 -7.83 19.87 -9.50
N GLY A 741 -7.26 19.60 -10.68
CA GLY A 741 -6.92 18.27 -11.14
C GLY A 741 -6.38 18.25 -12.56
N SER A 742 -5.71 17.17 -12.91
CA SER A 742 -5.47 16.77 -14.30
C SER A 742 -6.76 16.17 -14.89
N TYR A 743 -6.92 16.22 -16.21
CA TYR A 743 -8.10 15.68 -16.93
C TYR A 743 -9.45 16.37 -16.61
N THR A 744 -9.41 17.60 -16.08
CA THR A 744 -10.58 18.45 -15.89
C THR A 744 -11.27 18.81 -17.22
N GLY A 745 -10.48 19.03 -18.28
CA GLY A 745 -10.94 19.39 -19.61
C GLY A 745 -11.05 18.20 -20.57
N SER A 746 -9.97 17.43 -20.72
CA SER A 746 -9.85 16.33 -21.68
C SER A 746 -10.78 15.13 -21.42
N ASP A 747 -11.23 14.95 -20.18
CA ASP A 747 -12.24 13.95 -19.84
C ASP A 747 -13.65 14.38 -20.29
N MET A 748 -13.88 15.65 -20.65
CA MET A 748 -15.19 16.20 -21.02
C MET A 748 -15.40 16.14 -22.54
N GLN A 749 -15.82 14.96 -23.02
CA GLN A 749 -15.80 14.60 -24.43
C GLN A 749 -17.10 14.88 -25.18
N THR A 750 -18.25 14.85 -24.50
CA THR A 750 -19.57 15.08 -25.10
C THR A 750 -19.93 16.56 -25.20
N GLU A 751 -20.89 16.92 -26.06
CA GLU A 751 -21.35 18.31 -26.20
C GLU A 751 -21.95 18.84 -24.89
N GLU A 752 -22.68 18.01 -24.13
CA GLU A 752 -23.25 18.39 -22.84
C GLU A 752 -22.18 18.62 -21.77
N GLU A 753 -21.11 17.82 -21.79
CA GLU A 753 -19.95 17.99 -20.90
C GLU A 753 -19.15 19.25 -21.26
N GLN A 754 -18.97 19.53 -22.55
CA GLN A 754 -18.32 20.76 -23.01
C GLN A 754 -19.17 22.00 -22.70
N ALA A 755 -20.50 21.90 -22.83
CA ALA A 755 -21.43 22.94 -22.41
C ALA A 755 -21.37 23.16 -20.90
N PHE A 756 -21.22 22.11 -20.08
CA PHE A 756 -20.98 22.28 -18.64
C PHE A 756 -19.73 23.11 -18.36
N LEU A 757 -18.62 22.83 -19.06
CA LEU A 757 -17.38 23.58 -18.90
C LEU A 757 -17.56 25.07 -19.28
N SER A 758 -18.20 25.36 -20.40
CA SER A 758 -18.37 26.74 -20.89
C SER A 758 -19.45 27.53 -20.13
N ASP A 759 -20.57 26.89 -19.78
CA ASP A 759 -21.71 27.56 -19.16
C ASP A 759 -21.52 27.77 -17.66
N ILE A 760 -20.86 26.84 -16.98
CA ILE A 760 -20.72 26.82 -15.52
C ILE A 760 -19.30 27.09 -15.06
N LEU A 761 -18.30 26.45 -15.66
CA LEU A 761 -16.90 26.67 -15.26
C LEU A 761 -16.24 27.82 -16.03
N LYS A 762 -16.90 28.33 -17.07
CA LYS A 762 -16.48 29.46 -17.90
C LYS A 762 -15.12 29.23 -18.55
N LEU A 763 -14.92 28.01 -19.04
CA LEU A 763 -13.68 27.60 -19.70
C LEU A 763 -13.92 26.64 -20.87
N SER A 764 -12.91 26.50 -21.72
CA SER A 764 -12.79 25.46 -22.74
C SER A 764 -11.42 24.78 -22.65
N TYR A 765 -11.35 23.50 -23.00
CA TYR A 765 -10.11 22.74 -23.03
C TYR A 765 -9.33 22.99 -24.33
N GLU A 766 -8.02 23.17 -24.24
CA GLU A 766 -7.10 23.17 -25.38
C GLU A 766 -6.09 22.01 -25.23
N PRO A 767 -6.02 21.07 -26.18
CA PRO A 767 -5.02 20.01 -26.15
C PRO A 767 -3.59 20.53 -26.22
N THR A 768 -2.70 20.01 -25.37
CA THR A 768 -1.26 20.23 -25.55
C THR A 768 -0.79 19.71 -26.90
N GLY A 769 0.06 20.46 -27.60
CA GLY A 769 0.51 20.15 -28.96
C GLY A 769 -0.38 20.69 -30.08
N SER A 770 -1.48 21.42 -29.79
CA SER A 770 -2.28 22.07 -30.83
C SER A 770 -1.59 23.31 -31.41
N THR A 771 -1.92 23.64 -32.66
CA THR A 771 -1.45 24.86 -33.32
C THR A 771 -2.32 26.06 -32.90
N ALA A 772 -1.68 27.13 -32.43
CA ALA A 772 -2.30 28.42 -32.19
C ALA A 772 -1.61 29.49 -33.05
N ILE A 773 -2.40 30.42 -33.61
CA ILE A 773 -1.86 31.56 -34.34
C ILE A 773 -1.40 32.60 -33.32
N THR A 774 -0.09 32.86 -33.28
CA THR A 774 0.47 33.95 -32.48
C THR A 774 0.56 35.18 -33.36
N ARG A 775 -0.03 36.28 -32.89
CA ARG A 775 0.08 37.61 -33.49
C ARG A 775 1.18 38.39 -32.77
N GLU A 776 2.27 38.66 -33.47
CA GLU A 776 3.30 39.58 -33.00
C GLU A 776 3.04 40.95 -33.62
N ILE A 777 3.01 41.99 -32.80
CA ILE A 777 2.94 43.38 -33.28
C ILE A 777 4.36 43.91 -33.29
N ASN A 778 4.86 44.29 -34.45
CA ASN A 778 6.12 44.97 -34.56
C ASN A 778 6.01 46.34 -33.85
N PRO A 779 6.80 46.59 -32.79
CA PRO A 779 6.70 47.83 -32.02
C PRO A 779 7.10 49.09 -32.80
N GLU A 780 7.84 48.96 -33.90
CA GLU A 780 8.36 50.09 -34.68
C GLU A 780 7.39 50.58 -35.76
N ASP A 781 6.64 49.68 -36.40
CA ASP A 781 5.73 50.01 -37.53
C ASP A 781 4.29 49.54 -37.33
N SER A 782 3.96 48.95 -36.17
CA SER A 782 2.64 48.39 -35.84
C SER A 782 2.14 47.29 -36.79
N THR A 783 3.01 46.70 -37.62
CA THR A 783 2.64 45.58 -38.47
C THR A 783 2.36 44.34 -37.63
N VAL A 784 1.34 43.57 -38.01
CA VAL A 784 0.97 42.32 -37.34
C VAL A 784 1.51 41.16 -38.15
N THR A 785 2.43 40.38 -37.59
CA THR A 785 2.87 39.11 -38.15
C THR A 785 2.15 37.97 -37.45
N GLU A 786 1.53 37.10 -38.23
CA GLU A 786 0.93 35.87 -37.75
C GLU A 786 1.92 34.72 -37.96
N ARG A 787 2.18 33.94 -36.91
CA ARG A 787 2.91 32.68 -37.02
C ARG A 787 2.17 31.56 -36.32
N ASP A 788 2.24 30.38 -36.92
CA ASP A 788 1.85 29.16 -36.22
C ASP A 788 2.79 28.94 -35.03
N SER A 789 2.22 28.63 -33.88
CA SER A 789 2.95 28.28 -32.67
C SER A 789 2.27 27.10 -32.00
N ILE A 790 3.06 26.10 -31.62
CA ILE A 790 2.52 24.93 -30.93
C ILE A 790 2.44 25.26 -29.44
N VAL A 791 1.28 25.06 -28.84
CA VAL A 791 1.06 25.32 -27.42
C VAL A 791 1.40 24.08 -26.59
N TYR A 792 2.08 24.29 -25.46
CA TYR A 792 2.44 23.22 -24.54
C TYR A 792 2.18 23.64 -23.09
N THR A 793 2.03 22.66 -22.21
CA THR A 793 2.17 22.84 -20.77
C THR A 793 3.65 22.86 -20.36
N SER A 794 3.94 23.27 -19.13
CA SER A 794 5.31 23.26 -18.59
C SER A 794 5.34 22.89 -17.11
N PRO A 795 6.45 22.32 -16.58
CA PRO A 795 6.57 21.94 -15.17
C PRO A 795 6.49 23.11 -14.18
N ASN A 796 6.64 24.35 -14.66
CA ASN A 796 6.49 25.55 -13.84
C ASN A 796 5.25 26.34 -14.25
N VAL A 797 4.71 27.05 -13.26
CA VAL A 797 3.53 27.91 -13.38
C VAL A 797 3.84 29.25 -12.72
N LYS A 798 3.35 30.33 -13.33
CA LYS A 798 3.36 31.69 -12.78
C LYS A 798 1.95 32.23 -12.66
N GLY A 799 1.66 32.96 -11.60
CA GLY A 799 0.34 33.54 -11.35
C GLY A 799 0.17 33.94 -9.90
N LEU A 800 -0.80 34.80 -9.59
CA LEU A 800 -1.02 35.32 -8.23
C LEU A 800 0.22 35.98 -7.59
N GLY A 801 1.18 36.48 -8.39
CA GLY A 801 2.45 37.03 -7.91
C GLY A 801 3.48 35.99 -7.49
N LEU A 802 3.28 34.72 -7.83
CA LEU A 802 4.15 33.59 -7.49
C LEU A 802 4.64 32.88 -8.76
N GLN A 803 5.76 32.17 -8.63
CA GLN A 803 6.25 31.21 -9.61
C GLN A 803 6.68 29.94 -8.88
N PHE A 804 6.24 28.78 -9.35
CA PHE A 804 6.45 27.51 -8.67
C PHE A 804 6.39 26.32 -9.62
N SER A 805 6.87 25.18 -9.14
CA SER A 805 6.78 23.89 -9.81
C SER A 805 5.84 22.94 -9.06
N TYR A 806 5.41 21.91 -9.77
CA TYR A 806 4.57 20.85 -9.24
C TYR A 806 5.12 19.49 -9.66
N TYR A 807 4.75 18.42 -8.94
CA TYR A 807 5.13 17.07 -9.30
C TYR A 807 4.49 16.69 -10.63
N ASN A 808 5.23 16.80 -11.73
CA ASN A 808 4.80 16.45 -13.08
C ASN A 808 5.51 15.20 -13.64
N GLU A 809 6.47 14.65 -12.89
CA GLU A 809 7.22 13.44 -13.23
C GLU A 809 7.09 12.37 -12.14
N LEU A 810 7.11 11.10 -12.57
CA LEU A 810 7.01 9.94 -11.67
C LEU A 810 8.15 9.93 -10.63
N ASN A 811 7.80 9.82 -9.37
CA ASN A 811 8.72 9.89 -8.24
C ASN A 811 8.16 9.10 -7.04
N ALA A 812 8.95 8.95 -5.97
CA ALA A 812 8.58 8.15 -4.80
C ALA A 812 7.88 8.95 -3.68
N GLN A 813 7.78 10.27 -3.82
CA GLN A 813 7.38 11.19 -2.76
C GLN A 813 5.90 11.59 -2.85
N HIS A 814 5.40 11.82 -4.06
CA HIS A 814 4.03 12.25 -4.32
C HIS A 814 3.60 11.78 -5.71
N TYR A 815 2.31 11.51 -5.91
CA TYR A 815 1.81 11.19 -7.26
C TYR A 815 2.09 12.35 -8.22
N ALA A 816 2.29 12.00 -9.49
CA ALA A 816 2.68 12.96 -10.52
C ALA A 816 1.48 13.37 -11.40
N ALA A 817 1.27 14.66 -11.56
CA ALA A 817 0.41 15.25 -12.57
C ALA A 817 1.07 15.17 -13.94
N THR A 818 1.10 13.96 -14.52
CA THR A 818 1.74 13.67 -15.81
C THR A 818 1.01 14.29 -17.01
N HIS A 819 -0.25 14.66 -16.82
CA HIS A 819 -1.12 15.26 -17.83
C HIS A 819 -1.72 16.57 -17.32
N PRO A 820 -0.91 17.62 -17.13
CA PRO A 820 -1.44 18.95 -16.88
C PRO A 820 -2.17 19.47 -18.13
N GLU A 821 -3.14 20.35 -17.94
CA GLU A 821 -4.05 20.80 -19.00
C GLU A 821 -4.00 22.31 -19.24
N ILE A 822 -4.30 22.70 -20.48
CA ILE A 822 -4.49 24.09 -20.89
C ILE A 822 -5.99 24.38 -20.86
N LEU A 823 -6.41 25.30 -19.99
CA LEU A 823 -7.81 25.71 -19.80
C LEU A 823 -7.98 27.16 -20.23
N LYS A 824 -8.72 27.43 -21.30
CA LYS A 824 -8.95 28.79 -21.80
C LYS A 824 -10.20 29.41 -21.18
N PRO A 825 -10.17 30.68 -20.77
CA PRO A 825 -11.37 31.36 -20.30
C PRO A 825 -12.40 31.52 -21.43
N VAL A 826 -13.69 31.35 -21.10
CA VAL A 826 -14.82 31.51 -22.02
C VAL A 826 -15.81 32.53 -21.47
N GLY A 827 -16.18 33.49 -22.33
CA GLY A 827 -17.17 34.53 -22.02
C GLY A 827 -16.60 35.69 -21.20
N ASN A 828 -17.49 36.64 -20.90
CA ASN A 828 -17.13 37.83 -20.13
C ASN A 828 -16.88 37.47 -18.66
N TYR A 829 -15.98 38.20 -18.01
CA TYR A 829 -15.59 38.05 -16.60
C TYR A 829 -14.77 36.80 -16.23
N ALA A 830 -14.47 35.94 -17.20
CA ALA A 830 -13.49 34.87 -17.04
C ALA A 830 -12.11 35.36 -17.53
N PHE A 831 -11.04 34.99 -16.83
CA PHE A 831 -9.68 35.34 -17.21
C PHE A 831 -8.67 34.27 -16.76
N THR A 832 -7.52 34.24 -17.43
CA THR A 832 -6.39 33.39 -17.06
C THR A 832 -5.74 33.92 -15.78
N ALA A 833 -5.82 33.15 -14.69
CA ALA A 833 -5.26 33.53 -13.39
C ALA A 833 -3.85 33.00 -13.15
N MET A 834 -3.48 31.92 -13.82
CA MET A 834 -2.15 31.33 -13.82
C MET A 834 -1.78 30.88 -15.23
N GLN A 835 -0.51 30.98 -15.57
CA GLN A 835 0.05 30.58 -16.86
C GLN A 835 1.20 29.62 -16.66
N TYR A 836 1.36 28.69 -17.58
CA TYR A 836 2.61 27.95 -17.76
C TYR A 836 3.71 28.91 -18.26
N ASP A 837 4.98 28.51 -18.17
CA ASP A 837 6.11 29.30 -18.68
C ASP A 837 5.99 29.57 -20.19
N THR A 838 5.29 28.69 -20.90
CA THR A 838 4.94 28.81 -22.32
C THR A 838 3.89 29.89 -22.61
N GLY A 839 3.32 30.53 -21.59
CA GLY A 839 2.27 31.55 -21.70
C GLY A 839 0.85 31.00 -21.82
N THR A 840 0.69 29.68 -21.94
CA THR A 840 -0.61 29.02 -22.01
C THR A 840 -1.30 29.02 -20.65
N SER A 841 -2.64 28.99 -20.65
CA SER A 841 -3.45 29.16 -19.45
C SER A 841 -3.48 27.89 -18.58
N ALA A 842 -2.92 27.99 -17.37
CA ALA A 842 -2.87 26.90 -16.39
C ALA A 842 -4.04 26.92 -15.40
N ALA A 843 -4.69 28.08 -15.24
CA ALA A 843 -5.89 28.20 -14.42
C ALA A 843 -6.81 29.32 -14.93
N VAL A 844 -8.11 29.08 -14.86
CA VAL A 844 -9.17 30.06 -15.19
C VAL A 844 -9.86 30.51 -13.92
N ALA A 845 -9.99 31.81 -13.74
CA ALA A 845 -10.81 32.42 -12.70
C ALA A 845 -12.01 33.11 -13.33
N TYR A 846 -13.18 32.96 -12.70
CA TYR A 846 -14.41 33.62 -13.10
C TYR A 846 -15.09 34.26 -11.89
N LYS A 847 -15.49 35.53 -12.06
CA LYS A 847 -16.19 36.29 -11.02
C LYS A 847 -17.28 37.14 -11.64
N SER A 848 -18.54 36.82 -11.32
CA SER A 848 -19.69 37.65 -11.64
C SER A 848 -20.42 38.11 -10.39
N SER A 849 -21.55 38.79 -10.58
CA SER A 849 -22.47 39.14 -9.50
C SER A 849 -23.24 37.93 -8.95
N THR A 850 -23.31 36.82 -9.70
CA THR A 850 -24.07 35.63 -9.31
C THR A 850 -23.20 34.64 -8.55
N TYR A 851 -22.11 34.16 -9.13
CA TYR A 851 -21.24 33.13 -8.53
C TYR A 851 -19.77 33.32 -8.92
N ARG A 852 -18.88 32.50 -8.33
CA ARG A 852 -17.44 32.53 -8.65
C ARG A 852 -16.86 31.13 -8.78
N SER A 853 -15.93 30.96 -9.71
CA SER A 853 -15.17 29.71 -9.87
C SER A 853 -13.69 29.99 -10.08
N PHE A 854 -12.85 29.05 -9.64
CA PHE A 854 -11.43 28.99 -9.93
C PHE A 854 -11.08 27.55 -10.30
N VAL A 855 -10.57 27.33 -11.51
CA VAL A 855 -10.30 25.98 -12.03
C VAL A 855 -8.86 25.89 -12.48
N MET A 856 -8.12 24.91 -11.96
CA MET A 856 -6.72 24.63 -12.29
C MET A 856 -6.62 23.39 -13.18
N GLY A 857 -5.75 23.46 -14.20
CA GLY A 857 -5.43 22.34 -15.10
C GLY A 857 -4.42 21.34 -14.53
N PHE A 858 -4.11 21.43 -13.24
CA PHE A 858 -3.27 20.49 -12.52
C PHE A 858 -3.72 20.44 -11.04
N PRO A 859 -3.41 19.36 -10.30
CA PRO A 859 -3.79 19.22 -8.90
C PRO A 859 -3.03 20.20 -8.00
N LEU A 860 -3.73 20.87 -7.07
CA LEU A 860 -3.13 21.85 -6.17
C LEU A 860 -2.21 21.18 -5.14
N GLU A 861 -2.55 19.97 -4.71
CA GLU A 861 -1.74 19.15 -3.81
C GLU A 861 -0.38 18.74 -4.42
N CYS A 862 -0.26 18.73 -5.76
CA CYS A 862 1.00 18.45 -6.46
C CYS A 862 2.00 19.61 -6.41
N ILE A 863 1.63 20.81 -5.93
CA ILE A 863 2.59 21.90 -5.76
C ILE A 863 3.65 21.48 -4.73
N ILE A 864 4.92 21.47 -5.15
CA ILE A 864 6.04 20.85 -4.41
C ILE A 864 6.32 21.60 -3.10
N ASP A 865 6.39 22.92 -3.15
CA ASP A 865 6.65 23.74 -1.97
C ASP A 865 5.35 24.01 -1.20
N GLU A 866 5.26 23.46 0.01
CA GLU A 866 4.07 23.58 0.88
C GLU A 866 3.71 25.04 1.22
N ARG A 867 4.70 25.92 1.41
CA ARG A 867 4.44 27.34 1.69
C ARG A 867 3.82 28.04 0.49
N THR A 868 4.30 27.73 -0.71
CA THR A 868 3.75 28.22 -1.97
C THR A 868 2.36 27.67 -2.20
N ARG A 869 2.13 26.36 -2.01
CA ARG A 869 0.79 25.74 -2.05
C ARG A 869 -0.19 26.45 -1.12
N THR A 870 0.24 26.73 0.12
CA THR A 870 -0.55 27.48 1.10
C THR A 870 -0.89 28.88 0.59
N SER A 871 0.09 29.61 0.08
CA SER A 871 -0.08 30.97 -0.44
C SER A 871 -1.03 31.01 -1.63
N VAL A 872 -0.90 30.06 -2.56
CA VAL A 872 -1.79 29.88 -3.71
C VAL A 872 -3.22 29.62 -3.24
N LEU A 873 -3.45 28.61 -2.39
CA LEU A 873 -4.78 28.24 -1.93
C LEU A 873 -5.47 29.39 -1.19
N LEU A 874 -4.75 30.08 -0.30
CA LEU A 874 -5.29 31.23 0.43
C LEU A 874 -5.59 32.42 -0.50
N GLY A 875 -4.77 32.65 -1.52
CA GLY A 875 -5.02 33.64 -2.57
C GLY A 875 -6.31 33.34 -3.35
N ILE A 876 -6.51 32.07 -3.71
CA ILE A 876 -7.73 31.61 -4.38
C ILE A 876 -8.94 31.76 -3.47
N LEU A 877 -8.89 31.32 -2.21
CA LEU A 877 -9.99 31.48 -1.27
C LEU A 877 -10.33 32.95 -1.01
N LYS A 878 -9.34 33.85 -1.02
CA LYS A 878 -9.58 35.28 -0.96
C LYS A 878 -10.35 35.75 -2.19
N PHE A 879 -9.90 35.41 -3.41
CA PHE A 879 -10.61 35.72 -4.65
C PHE A 879 -12.05 35.18 -4.66
N LEU A 880 -12.24 33.98 -4.15
CA LEU A 880 -13.56 33.35 -4.09
C LEU A 880 -14.44 34.03 -3.05
N THR A 881 -13.94 34.34 -1.86
CA THR A 881 -14.77 34.73 -0.71
C THR A 881 -14.86 36.22 -0.40
N ASP A 882 -13.99 37.07 -0.96
CA ASP A 882 -14.00 38.54 -0.84
C ASP A 882 -14.41 39.17 -2.18
#